data_AF-A0A356EQN1-F1
#
_entry.id   AF-A0A356EQN1-F1
#
_cell.length_a   1.000
_cell.length_b   1.000
_cell.length_c   1.000
_cell.angle_alpha   90.00
_cell.angle_beta   90.00
_cell.angle_gamma   90.00
#
_symmetry.space_group_name_H-M   'P 1'
#
loop_
_entity.id
_entity.type
_entity.pdbx_description
1 polymer ?
#
loop_
_entity_poly.entity_id
_entity_poly.type
_entity_poly.pdbx_seq_one_letter_code
_entity_poly.pdbx_strand_id
1 'polypeptide(L)'
;MANACRFFEPCERWWSDTMNQRITRSCCRLLGCGLLGYCLLGCCLLGLVCWFGISPVAAGEPADVGGAAAAITLPRHTLIYGGDLFCARRLNFALLSQTDDQRKRVLGEIAPLLQVADLAMINLEGMVTTGGYYNRLRQCTYMYRAAPGIVDVLKDAGVDLVTIGNNHNGDYGPEAQVETCDHLAAGGIGYIGAGVDLEDAARPVYRQVGDVVVAIVGMEIADAEPYAAEADRPGVFFMSRALQNPEKDQQMVDRLAQIVREARRHAHVVLFSPHGGNRGIDDYVTPVMRVWGEKLIREAGFDVVLAHGAHHAEGVEIFDGKPVIYDAGNLVLDFDAAAKPHLDSQTNGMLWNVEFSKAGIHRLEGTPLHLPFLETQLATGAKRDKVLAHVAKFSREFGTPLRIENGRIVIEVDPGEVIEPTEEPKAIERPRRDGIRRAPTDVLHERLPEGATPVDVRWANGIRLVGYELLSPVLVHGKSISQVVVLYWKTDRPIESNYVVHLDARPIVDGRLRENVVIREEPHLPGDWLLPTYLWPVGKIIQDKQNLRMVFGDTPALDGIAFFAGLREFNGIREGAYLEPVHAKGIELLKGKLVSLGSRPLAKNATPPREIYQKWRENRKIELSREQPFGAPPLDWPPTYGGN
;
A
#
# COMPACT_ATOMS: atom_id res chain seq x y z
N MET A 1 6.51 -56.75 12.29
CA MET A 1 7.85 -57.38 12.14
C MET A 1 8.80 -56.33 11.59
N ALA A 2 10.06 -56.42 11.99
CA ALA A 2 11.03 -55.34 12.17
C ALA A 2 11.62 -54.69 10.89
N ASN A 3 12.07 -53.45 11.11
CA ASN A 3 13.26 -52.77 10.57
C ASN A 3 13.32 -52.32 9.09
N ALA A 4 13.17 -51.00 8.91
CA ALA A 4 14.22 -50.16 8.31
C ALA A 4 14.08 -48.71 8.80
N CYS A 5 14.97 -48.30 9.71
CA CYS A 5 15.15 -46.93 10.18
C CYS A 5 16.32 -46.27 9.45
N ARG A 6 16.28 -44.92 9.44
CA ARG A 6 17.36 -43.94 9.17
C ARG A 6 17.62 -43.63 7.70
N PHE A 7 17.31 -42.40 7.29
CA PHE A 7 18.29 -41.38 6.90
C PHE A 7 17.60 -40.04 6.56
N PHE A 8 18.27 -38.94 6.91
CA PHE A 8 18.05 -37.52 6.59
C PHE A 8 17.31 -36.62 7.61
N GLU A 9 18.10 -36.14 8.56
CA GLU A 9 17.99 -34.86 9.26
C GLU A 9 18.82 -33.76 8.53
N PRO A 10 18.60 -32.46 8.82
CA PRO A 10 18.79 -31.35 7.87
C PRO A 10 20.17 -30.66 7.89
N CYS A 11 20.54 -30.10 6.73
CA CYS A 11 21.71 -29.24 6.51
C CYS A 11 21.59 -27.89 7.23
N GLU A 12 21.94 -27.84 8.52
CA GLU A 12 22.14 -26.61 9.30
C GLU A 12 23.62 -26.34 9.67
N ARG A 13 24.57 -26.93 8.94
CA ARG A 13 26.00 -26.71 9.18
C ARG A 13 26.78 -26.49 7.89
N TRP A 14 26.62 -25.31 7.31
CA TRP A 14 27.62 -24.71 6.44
C TRP A 14 27.30 -23.21 6.38
N TRP A 15 27.97 -22.42 7.24
CA TRP A 15 28.26 -20.97 7.15
C TRP A 15 28.51 -20.36 8.54
N SER A 16 29.50 -20.89 9.29
CA SER A 16 30.00 -20.18 10.49
C SER A 16 31.51 -20.21 10.71
N ASP A 17 32.36 -20.61 9.76
CA ASP A 17 33.80 -20.76 10.06
C ASP A 17 34.76 -20.47 8.88
N THR A 18 34.46 -19.51 8.01
CA THR A 18 35.42 -19.17 6.91
C THR A 18 35.55 -17.69 6.57
N MET A 19 35.32 -16.80 7.54
CA MET A 19 35.58 -15.37 7.33
C MET A 19 36.09 -14.64 8.57
N ASN A 20 37.00 -15.28 9.34
CA ASN A 20 37.64 -14.62 10.49
C ASN A 20 39.16 -14.83 10.61
N GLN A 21 39.84 -15.23 9.53
CA GLN A 21 41.31 -15.24 9.49
C GLN A 21 41.82 -14.93 8.08
N ARG A 22 42.05 -13.64 7.83
CA ARG A 22 43.10 -13.06 6.96
C ARG A 22 42.65 -11.64 6.58
N ILE A 23 43.10 -10.66 7.36
CA ILE A 23 43.72 -9.40 6.93
C ILE A 23 44.03 -8.66 8.23
N THR A 24 45.21 -8.93 8.77
CA THR A 24 45.88 -8.05 9.72
C THR A 24 47.33 -7.94 9.28
N ARG A 25 47.74 -6.70 8.99
CA ARG A 25 49.12 -6.16 8.98
C ARG A 25 50.02 -6.47 7.78
N SER A 26 50.19 -5.43 6.95
CA SER A 26 51.47 -4.78 6.56
C SER A 26 51.09 -3.69 5.53
N CYS A 27 51.35 -2.39 5.64
CA CYS A 27 52.50 -1.68 6.18
C CYS A 27 52.09 -0.30 6.72
N CYS A 28 52.70 0.10 7.84
CA CYS A 28 52.84 1.50 8.25
C CYS A 28 54.32 1.90 8.16
N ARG A 29 54.55 3.20 7.95
CA ARG A 29 55.83 3.99 7.99
C ARG A 29 56.49 4.15 6.60
N LEU A 30 56.81 5.34 6.11
CA LEU A 30 57.29 6.58 6.76
C LEU A 30 57.20 7.80 5.81
N LEU A 31 57.32 9.00 6.40
CA LEU A 31 57.44 10.37 5.85
C LEU A 31 56.09 11.11 5.67
N GLY A 32 55.79 12.25 6.31
CA GLY A 32 56.57 13.13 7.19
C GLY A 32 56.24 14.60 6.89
N CYS A 33 55.62 15.28 7.86
CA CYS A 33 55.59 16.74 8.11
C CYS A 33 54.77 17.68 7.20
N GLY A 34 53.95 18.56 7.83
CA GLY A 34 53.62 19.88 7.26
C GLY A 34 52.25 20.52 7.59
N LEU A 35 52.05 20.92 8.85
CA LEU A 35 51.35 22.14 9.34
C LEU A 35 50.06 22.73 8.69
N LEU A 36 49.04 22.86 9.56
CA LEU A 36 48.06 23.94 9.76
C LEU A 36 48.14 25.22 8.91
N GLY A 37 46.97 25.78 8.55
CA GLY A 37 46.80 27.24 8.46
C GLY A 37 45.62 27.75 7.62
N TYR A 38 44.60 28.28 8.30
CA TYR A 38 43.41 28.96 7.77
C TYR A 38 43.70 30.32 7.11
N CYS A 39 42.83 30.69 6.15
CA CYS A 39 42.26 32.03 5.86
C CYS A 39 43.14 33.26 5.55
N LEU A 40 42.83 33.90 4.40
CA LEU A 40 42.52 35.34 4.17
C LEU A 40 43.22 35.98 2.94
N LEU A 41 42.43 36.84 2.27
CA LEU A 41 42.80 37.95 1.36
C LEU A 41 43.38 37.55 -0.01
N GLY A 42 43.01 38.16 -1.12
CA GLY A 42 42.29 39.39 -1.34
C GLY A 42 42.56 39.85 -2.78
N CYS A 43 41.55 40.48 -3.36
CA CYS A 43 41.48 41.10 -4.68
C CYS A 43 42.77 41.73 -5.23
N CYS A 44 42.95 41.61 -6.56
CA CYS A 44 43.59 42.51 -7.54
C CYS A 44 44.27 41.62 -8.60
N LEU A 45 43.80 41.51 -9.84
CA LEU A 45 44.04 42.51 -10.88
C LEU A 45 43.15 42.24 -12.10
N LEU A 46 42.38 43.26 -12.47
CA LEU A 46 41.75 43.44 -13.78
C LEU A 46 42.74 44.15 -14.72
N GLY A 47 42.86 43.65 -15.96
CA GLY A 47 42.98 44.50 -17.15
C GLY A 47 44.35 44.65 -17.83
N LEU A 48 44.52 43.97 -18.97
CA LEU A 48 45.25 44.36 -20.21
C LEU A 48 45.28 43.11 -21.14
N VAL A 49 44.31 42.88 -22.04
CA VAL A 49 44.07 43.43 -23.41
C VAL A 49 45.03 42.88 -24.50
N CYS A 50 44.42 42.57 -25.67
CA CYS A 50 44.93 42.13 -26.99
C CYS A 50 44.86 40.61 -27.24
N TRP A 51 43.85 40.03 -27.90
CA TRP A 51 43.28 40.20 -29.26
C TRP A 51 44.19 39.69 -30.40
N PHE A 52 43.96 38.43 -30.79
CA PHE A 52 43.97 37.76 -32.13
C PHE A 52 43.99 36.25 -31.79
N GLY A 53 43.08 35.36 -32.14
CA GLY A 53 41.91 35.33 -33.00
C GLY A 53 41.69 33.85 -33.36
N ILE A 54 40.90 33.12 -32.56
CA ILE A 54 40.32 31.81 -32.92
C ILE A 54 38.91 31.79 -32.33
N SER A 55 37.91 31.57 -33.17
CA SER A 55 36.48 31.58 -32.85
C SER A 55 36.12 30.62 -31.70
N PRO A 56 35.34 31.04 -30.69
CA PRO A 56 34.70 30.11 -29.79
C PRO A 56 33.37 29.63 -30.40
N VAL A 57 33.26 28.31 -30.42
CA VAL A 57 32.05 27.50 -30.57
C VAL A 57 30.87 28.12 -29.81
N ALA A 58 29.71 28.12 -30.46
CA ALA A 58 28.44 28.58 -29.91
C ALA A 58 28.18 27.98 -28.52
N ALA A 59 27.65 28.81 -27.63
CA ALA A 59 27.13 28.40 -26.34
C ALA A 59 26.11 27.26 -26.54
N GLY A 60 26.41 26.10 -25.96
CA GLY A 60 25.45 25.01 -25.88
C GLY A 60 24.23 25.48 -25.10
N GLU A 61 23.07 25.32 -25.72
CA GLU A 61 21.76 25.53 -25.11
C GLU A 61 21.62 24.74 -23.80
N PRO A 62 20.82 25.21 -22.84
CA PRO A 62 20.48 24.43 -21.65
C PRO A 62 19.84 23.11 -22.10
N ALA A 63 20.37 22.00 -21.57
CA ALA A 63 19.84 20.66 -21.83
C ALA A 63 18.34 20.63 -21.52
N ASP A 64 17.57 20.42 -22.57
CA ASP A 64 16.12 20.30 -22.61
C ASP A 64 15.65 19.18 -21.67
N VAL A 65 14.95 19.55 -20.59
CA VAL A 65 14.29 18.60 -19.67
C VAL A 65 12.85 18.32 -20.13
N GLY A 66 12.46 18.72 -21.35
CA GLY A 66 11.13 18.52 -21.94
C GLY A 66 10.94 17.24 -22.77
N GLY A 67 11.93 16.33 -22.80
CA GLY A 67 11.99 15.24 -23.80
C GLY A 67 11.24 13.93 -23.51
N ALA A 68 10.62 13.71 -22.35
CA ALA A 68 10.00 12.42 -22.03
C ALA A 68 8.52 12.28 -22.46
N ALA A 69 7.84 13.39 -22.76
CA ALA A 69 6.42 13.43 -23.12
C ALA A 69 6.18 13.66 -24.63
N ALA A 70 7.15 13.34 -25.48
CA ALA A 70 6.94 13.33 -26.93
C ALA A 70 5.95 12.20 -27.30
N ALA A 71 4.69 12.59 -27.53
CA ALA A 71 3.63 11.83 -28.21
C ALA A 71 3.70 10.29 -28.08
N ILE A 72 3.59 9.78 -26.86
CA ILE A 72 3.40 8.34 -26.65
C ILE A 72 2.01 8.00 -27.18
N THR A 73 1.95 7.53 -28.42
CA THR A 73 0.73 7.00 -29.01
C THR A 73 0.74 5.51 -28.73
N LEU A 74 -0.09 5.06 -27.79
CA LEU A 74 -0.30 3.63 -27.58
C LEU A 74 -1.12 3.05 -28.75
N PRO A 75 -0.96 1.77 -29.09
CA PRO A 75 -1.87 1.08 -29.98
C PRO A 75 -3.31 1.17 -29.46
N ARG A 76 -4.30 1.08 -30.35
CA ARG A 76 -5.70 0.92 -29.93
C ARG A 76 -5.87 -0.45 -29.29
N HIS A 77 -6.81 -0.55 -28.35
CA HIS A 77 -7.10 -1.72 -27.53
C HIS A 77 -6.01 -2.03 -26.51
N THR A 78 -5.69 -1.01 -25.72
CA THR A 78 -4.65 -1.06 -24.70
C THR A 78 -5.21 -0.92 -23.28
N LEU A 79 -4.80 -1.83 -22.40
CA LEU A 79 -4.91 -1.70 -20.94
C LEU A 79 -3.53 -1.38 -20.35
N ILE A 80 -3.39 -0.27 -19.63
CA ILE A 80 -2.26 -0.06 -18.73
C ILE A 80 -2.61 -0.61 -17.35
N TYR A 81 -1.77 -1.51 -16.83
CA TYR A 81 -1.92 -2.14 -15.53
C TYR A 81 -0.72 -1.82 -14.61
N GLY A 82 -1.01 -1.26 -13.43
CA GLY A 82 -0.05 -1.06 -12.34
C GLY A 82 -0.38 -1.92 -11.12
N GLY A 83 0.64 -2.30 -10.35
CA GLY A 83 0.45 -3.09 -9.14
C GLY A 83 0.05 -2.26 -7.91
N ASP A 84 0.67 -2.54 -6.77
CA ASP A 84 0.16 -2.09 -5.46
C ASP A 84 0.41 -0.59 -5.19
N LEU A 85 -0.66 0.21 -5.16
CA LEU A 85 -0.64 1.55 -4.58
C LEU A 85 -0.95 1.43 -3.09
N PHE A 86 0.04 1.69 -2.24
CA PHE A 86 -0.14 1.67 -0.79
C PHE A 86 -1.01 2.85 -0.35
N CYS A 87 -2.31 2.60 -0.22
CA CYS A 87 -3.34 3.61 -0.02
C CYS A 87 -3.52 3.92 1.47
N ALA A 88 -2.45 4.38 2.11
CA ALA A 88 -2.46 4.60 3.56
C ALA A 88 -1.29 5.40 4.10
N ARG A 89 -1.36 5.62 5.41
CA ARG A 89 -0.23 5.95 6.25
C ARG A 89 0.42 7.27 5.86
N ARG A 90 1.67 7.23 5.37
CA ARG A 90 2.39 8.44 4.95
C ARG A 90 1.90 9.00 3.63
N LEU A 91 1.13 8.25 2.84
CA LEU A 91 0.51 8.82 1.65
C LEU A 91 -0.41 9.99 1.99
N ASN A 92 -1.09 9.95 3.15
CA ASN A 92 -1.92 11.06 3.61
C ASN A 92 -1.15 12.37 3.79
N PHE A 93 0.18 12.32 3.90
CA PHE A 93 1.01 13.52 3.90
C PHE A 93 0.95 14.27 2.57
N ALA A 94 1.01 13.54 1.45
CA ALA A 94 0.85 14.11 0.13
C ALA A 94 -0.61 14.53 -0.10
N LEU A 95 -1.56 13.66 0.24
CA LEU A 95 -3.00 13.90 0.00
C LEU A 95 -3.55 15.09 0.79
N LEU A 96 -3.04 15.33 1.99
CA LEU A 96 -3.46 16.43 2.86
C LEU A 96 -2.49 17.62 2.79
N SER A 97 -1.61 17.68 1.78
CA SER A 97 -0.75 18.84 1.51
C SER A 97 -1.50 20.04 0.94
N GLN A 98 -1.09 21.26 1.31
CA GLN A 98 -1.77 22.52 0.93
C GLN A 98 -1.58 22.90 -0.54
N THR A 99 -0.73 22.16 -1.25
CA THR A 99 -0.40 22.41 -2.66
C THR A 99 -0.73 21.19 -3.50
N ASP A 100 -1.39 21.41 -4.63
CA ASP A 100 -1.74 20.37 -5.60
C ASP A 100 -0.52 19.63 -6.15
N ASP A 101 0.63 20.30 -6.23
CA ASP A 101 1.88 19.73 -6.74
C ASP A 101 2.33 18.47 -5.99
N GLN A 102 2.04 18.37 -4.68
CA GLN A 102 2.40 17.17 -3.90
C GLN A 102 1.46 16.01 -4.20
N ARG A 103 0.17 16.30 -4.38
CA ARG A 103 -0.83 15.28 -4.72
C ARG A 103 -0.56 14.72 -6.12
N LYS A 104 -0.29 15.60 -7.09
CA LYS A 104 -0.04 15.21 -8.49
C LYS A 104 1.28 14.47 -8.67
N ARG A 105 2.27 14.71 -7.79
CA ARG A 105 3.57 14.01 -7.83
C ARG A 105 3.46 12.50 -7.61
N VAL A 106 2.46 12.04 -6.87
CA VAL A 106 2.30 10.62 -6.51
C VAL A 106 2.34 9.72 -7.75
N LEU A 107 1.61 10.06 -8.81
CA LEU A 107 1.56 9.32 -10.08
C LEU A 107 2.04 10.17 -11.28
N GLY A 108 2.62 11.35 -11.03
CA GLY A 108 2.78 12.39 -12.03
C GLY A 108 3.62 11.99 -13.25
N GLU A 109 4.70 11.22 -13.05
CA GLU A 109 5.56 10.79 -14.15
C GLU A 109 4.91 9.74 -15.05
N ILE A 110 4.00 8.92 -14.50
CA ILE A 110 3.30 7.88 -15.26
C ILE A 110 1.90 8.30 -15.73
N ALA A 111 1.37 9.41 -15.21
CA ALA A 111 0.05 9.94 -15.59
C ALA A 111 -0.13 10.09 -17.12
N PRO A 112 0.86 10.59 -17.89
CA PRO A 112 0.72 10.67 -19.34
C PRO A 112 0.52 9.29 -20.01
N LEU A 113 1.08 8.21 -19.45
CA LEU A 113 0.90 6.85 -19.96
C LEU A 113 -0.50 6.29 -19.64
N LEU A 114 -0.99 6.59 -18.44
CA LEU A 114 -2.32 6.18 -18.00
C LEU A 114 -3.41 6.93 -18.80
N GLN A 115 -3.27 8.23 -18.99
CA GLN A 115 -4.24 9.10 -19.69
C GLN A 115 -4.42 8.77 -21.18
N VAL A 116 -3.41 8.21 -21.84
CA VAL A 116 -3.48 7.86 -23.28
C VAL A 116 -3.90 6.41 -23.51
N ALA A 117 -4.01 5.59 -22.45
CA ALA A 117 -4.52 4.24 -22.56
C ALA A 117 -6.02 4.23 -22.84
N ASP A 118 -6.53 3.19 -23.50
CA ASP A 118 -7.98 3.01 -23.63
C ASP A 118 -8.62 2.58 -22.31
N LEU A 119 -7.83 1.96 -21.44
CA LEU A 119 -8.19 1.60 -20.08
C LEU A 119 -6.95 1.64 -19.17
N ALA A 120 -7.05 2.27 -18.01
CA ALA A 120 -6.01 2.25 -16.98
C ALA A 120 -6.52 1.62 -15.68
N MET A 121 -5.79 0.63 -15.17
CA MET A 121 -6.13 -0.12 -13.96
C MET A 121 -4.96 -0.24 -12.99
N ILE A 122 -5.22 -0.11 -11.69
CA ILE A 122 -4.22 -0.35 -10.64
C ILE A 122 -4.79 -1.15 -9.47
N ASN A 123 -3.95 -1.68 -8.58
CA ASN A 123 -4.41 -2.11 -7.25
C ASN A 123 -4.40 -0.94 -6.26
N LEU A 124 -5.54 -0.71 -5.62
CA LEU A 124 -5.68 0.28 -4.55
C LEU A 124 -5.70 -0.43 -3.20
N GLU A 125 -4.51 -0.59 -2.61
CA GLU A 125 -4.34 -1.38 -1.39
C GLU A 125 -4.62 -0.56 -0.15
N GLY A 126 -5.85 -0.67 0.37
CA GLY A 126 -6.32 0.08 1.52
C GLY A 126 -7.78 0.47 1.43
N MET A 127 -8.19 1.38 2.32
CA MET A 127 -9.55 1.90 2.38
C MET A 127 -9.55 3.41 2.21
N VAL A 128 -10.47 3.90 1.39
CA VAL A 128 -10.72 5.33 1.19
C VAL A 128 -11.93 5.69 2.03
N THR A 129 -11.71 6.17 3.24
CA THR A 129 -12.78 6.34 4.23
C THR A 129 -12.45 7.43 5.21
N THR A 130 -13.46 8.14 5.67
CA THR A 130 -13.36 9.09 6.78
C THR A 130 -13.89 8.54 8.09
N GLY A 131 -14.37 7.29 8.11
CA GLY A 131 -15.04 6.65 9.24
C GLY A 131 -14.69 5.17 9.41
N GLY A 132 -15.59 4.42 10.06
CA GLY A 132 -15.39 3.02 10.39
C GLY A 132 -14.65 2.79 11.71
N TYR A 133 -14.28 1.55 11.96
CA TYR A 133 -13.63 1.13 13.22
C TYR A 133 -12.41 0.28 12.92
N TYR A 134 -11.35 0.39 13.73
CA TYR A 134 -10.18 -0.48 13.62
C TYR A 134 -10.62 -1.95 13.70
N ASN A 135 -10.58 -2.64 12.58
CA ASN A 135 -11.02 -4.01 12.48
C ASN A 135 -9.86 -4.93 12.86
N ARG A 136 -10.01 -5.60 14.01
CA ARG A 136 -8.94 -6.41 14.63
C ARG A 136 -9.12 -7.91 14.40
N LEU A 137 -9.98 -8.27 13.46
CA LEU A 137 -10.32 -9.66 13.14
C LEU A 137 -9.19 -10.34 12.37
N ARG A 138 -8.58 -9.63 11.42
CA ARG A 138 -7.30 -10.06 10.87
C ARG A 138 -6.25 -9.75 11.92
N GLN A 139 -5.39 -10.71 12.25
CA GLN A 139 -4.22 -10.51 13.10
C GLN A 139 -3.13 -9.70 12.36
N CYS A 140 -3.55 -8.69 11.60
CA CYS A 140 -2.69 -7.82 10.82
C CYS A 140 -2.05 -6.77 11.73
N THR A 141 -0.84 -6.37 11.37
CA THR A 141 -0.11 -5.32 12.10
C THR A 141 -0.17 -3.96 11.40
N TYR A 142 -0.63 -3.91 10.15
CA TYR A 142 -0.76 -2.69 9.36
C TYR A 142 -2.23 -2.43 9.04
N MET A 143 -2.67 -1.19 9.28
CA MET A 143 -4.05 -0.75 9.04
C MET A 143 -4.04 0.36 8.01
N TYR A 144 -4.68 0.14 6.87
CA TYR A 144 -4.56 1.00 5.70
C TYR A 144 -5.80 1.86 5.47
N ARG A 145 -5.61 3.17 5.65
CA ARG A 145 -6.61 4.19 5.41
C ARG A 145 -6.01 5.40 4.71
N ALA A 146 -6.59 5.77 3.60
CA ALA A 146 -6.31 7.01 2.90
C ALA A 146 -7.45 8.02 3.07
N ALA A 147 -7.09 9.29 3.04
CA ALA A 147 -8.05 10.38 2.88
C ALA A 147 -8.73 10.33 1.50
N PRO A 148 -10.00 10.75 1.39
CA PRO A 148 -10.73 10.77 0.12
C PRO A 148 -10.04 11.47 -1.06
N GLY A 149 -9.13 12.41 -0.80
CA GLY A 149 -8.36 13.11 -1.83
C GLY A 149 -7.51 12.20 -2.74
N ILE A 150 -7.28 10.93 -2.37
CA ILE A 150 -6.69 9.95 -3.29
C ILE A 150 -7.50 9.77 -4.57
N VAL A 151 -8.84 9.91 -4.50
CA VAL A 151 -9.72 9.81 -5.66
C VAL A 151 -9.36 10.86 -6.71
N ASP A 152 -9.04 12.09 -6.28
CA ASP A 152 -8.62 13.15 -7.20
C ASP A 152 -7.25 12.85 -7.82
N VAL A 153 -6.31 12.28 -7.06
CA VAL A 153 -5.00 11.86 -7.60
C VAL A 153 -5.18 10.80 -8.69
N LEU A 154 -6.05 9.81 -8.46
CA LEU A 154 -6.33 8.75 -9.42
C LEU A 154 -7.00 9.30 -10.69
N LYS A 155 -7.99 10.19 -10.54
CA LYS A 155 -8.66 10.85 -11.66
C LYS A 155 -7.71 11.71 -12.48
N ASP A 156 -6.93 12.56 -11.83
CA ASP A 156 -5.95 13.44 -12.48
C ASP A 156 -4.90 12.61 -13.23
N ALA A 157 -4.51 11.45 -12.68
CA ALA A 157 -3.59 10.53 -13.33
C ALA A 157 -4.21 9.76 -14.50
N GLY A 158 -5.54 9.76 -14.67
CA GLY A 158 -6.23 9.02 -15.74
C GLY A 158 -6.49 7.56 -15.40
N VAL A 159 -6.69 7.20 -14.13
CA VAL A 159 -7.07 5.84 -13.71
C VAL A 159 -8.58 5.64 -13.85
N ASP A 160 -8.99 4.63 -14.63
CA ASP A 160 -10.41 4.32 -14.90
C ASP A 160 -11.01 3.26 -13.95
N LEU A 161 -10.15 2.36 -13.45
CA LEU A 161 -10.54 1.17 -12.71
C LEU A 161 -9.52 0.86 -11.62
N VAL A 162 -9.98 0.44 -10.45
CA VAL A 162 -9.10 -0.10 -9.40
C VAL A 162 -9.55 -1.50 -9.00
N THR A 163 -8.60 -2.39 -8.71
CA THR A 163 -8.92 -3.55 -7.87
C THR A 163 -8.81 -3.14 -6.40
N ILE A 164 -9.87 -3.41 -5.66
CA ILE A 164 -9.92 -3.28 -4.19
C ILE A 164 -10.13 -4.65 -3.54
N GLY A 165 -10.08 -5.73 -4.32
CA GLY A 165 -10.13 -7.10 -3.83
C GLY A 165 -8.81 -7.53 -3.22
N ASN A 166 -8.38 -6.83 -2.17
CA ASN A 166 -7.12 -7.06 -1.49
C ASN A 166 -7.31 -7.23 0.02
N ASN A 167 -6.25 -7.67 0.69
CA ASN A 167 -6.20 -8.02 2.10
C ASN A 167 -6.43 -6.83 3.07
N HIS A 168 -6.40 -5.60 2.57
CA HIS A 168 -6.55 -4.36 3.35
C HIS A 168 -7.94 -3.70 3.20
N ASN A 169 -8.79 -4.19 2.30
CA ASN A 169 -10.12 -3.64 2.06
C ASN A 169 -11.18 -4.03 3.12
N GLY A 170 -10.73 -4.42 4.32
CA GLY A 170 -11.59 -4.68 5.49
C GLY A 170 -11.03 -4.12 6.80
N ASP A 171 -9.92 -3.39 6.75
CA ASP A 171 -9.19 -2.85 7.90
C ASP A 171 -10.04 -1.93 8.80
N TYR A 172 -11.06 -1.29 8.23
CA TYR A 172 -11.94 -0.36 8.95
C TYR A 172 -13.41 -0.81 9.05
N GLY A 173 -13.64 -2.08 8.73
CA GLY A 173 -14.95 -2.72 8.81
C GLY A 173 -15.81 -2.52 7.55
N PRO A 174 -16.97 -3.21 7.46
CA PRO A 174 -17.82 -3.22 6.26
C PRO A 174 -18.33 -1.84 5.86
N GLU A 175 -18.59 -0.92 6.81
CA GLU A 175 -19.11 0.42 6.49
C GLU A 175 -18.06 1.28 5.80
N ALA A 176 -16.80 1.21 6.26
CA ALA A 176 -15.69 1.91 5.62
C ALA A 176 -15.40 1.38 4.21
N GLN A 177 -15.65 0.09 3.99
CA GLN A 177 -15.47 -0.53 2.69
C GLN A 177 -16.52 -0.01 1.71
N VAL A 178 -17.75 0.00 2.19
CA VAL A 178 -18.90 0.56 1.50
C VAL A 178 -18.68 2.06 1.22
N GLU A 179 -18.10 2.83 2.15
CA GLU A 179 -17.68 4.23 1.91
C GLU A 179 -16.56 4.34 0.86
N THR A 180 -15.61 3.40 0.84
CA THR A 180 -14.57 3.33 -0.20
C THR A 180 -15.19 3.19 -1.59
N CYS A 181 -16.17 2.31 -1.74
CA CYS A 181 -16.94 2.15 -2.98
C CYS A 181 -17.64 3.45 -3.40
N ASP A 182 -18.21 4.21 -2.45
CA ASP A 182 -18.87 5.49 -2.77
C ASP A 182 -17.90 6.56 -3.23
N HIS A 183 -16.74 6.68 -2.57
CA HIS A 183 -15.71 7.64 -2.96
C HIS A 183 -15.20 7.36 -4.38
N LEU A 184 -14.95 6.10 -4.71
CA LEU A 184 -14.53 5.69 -6.06
C LEU A 184 -15.64 5.97 -7.08
N ALA A 185 -16.88 5.58 -6.80
CA ALA A 185 -18.02 5.81 -7.69
C ALA A 185 -18.29 7.31 -7.93
N ALA A 186 -18.21 8.15 -6.89
CA ALA A 186 -18.33 9.60 -7.02
C ALA A 186 -17.18 10.24 -7.79
N GLY A 187 -16.00 9.62 -7.74
CA GLY A 187 -14.87 9.97 -8.59
C GLY A 187 -15.03 9.57 -10.05
N GLY A 188 -15.99 8.71 -10.39
CA GLY A 188 -16.09 8.10 -11.71
C GLY A 188 -15.10 6.95 -11.93
N ILE A 189 -14.46 6.46 -10.87
CA ILE A 189 -13.50 5.35 -10.92
C ILE A 189 -14.25 4.04 -10.70
N GLY A 190 -14.14 3.11 -11.64
CA GLY A 190 -14.69 1.76 -11.47
C GLY A 190 -13.90 0.98 -10.41
N TYR A 191 -14.50 -0.06 -9.83
CA TYR A 191 -13.77 -0.95 -8.91
C TYR A 191 -14.11 -2.43 -9.09
N ILE A 192 -13.24 -3.35 -8.68
CA ILE A 192 -13.51 -4.80 -8.70
C ILE A 192 -13.01 -5.47 -7.42
N GLY A 193 -13.53 -6.67 -7.15
CA GLY A 193 -13.03 -7.57 -6.10
C GLY A 193 -13.53 -7.27 -4.70
N ALA A 194 -14.40 -6.28 -4.52
CA ALA A 194 -15.11 -6.04 -3.27
C ALA A 194 -16.46 -5.37 -3.58
N GLY A 195 -17.44 -5.51 -2.68
CA GLY A 195 -18.80 -5.04 -2.93
C GLY A 195 -19.67 -5.01 -1.68
N VAL A 196 -20.92 -4.58 -1.86
CA VAL A 196 -21.92 -4.48 -0.78
C VAL A 196 -22.45 -5.84 -0.31
N ASP A 197 -22.24 -6.89 -1.10
CA ASP A 197 -22.51 -8.29 -0.81
C ASP A 197 -21.62 -9.18 -1.70
N LEU A 198 -21.69 -10.49 -1.53
CA LEU A 198 -20.89 -11.45 -2.31
C LEU A 198 -21.18 -11.41 -3.81
N GLU A 199 -22.42 -11.11 -4.21
CA GLU A 199 -22.79 -11.02 -5.63
C GLU A 199 -22.18 -9.79 -6.30
N ASP A 200 -22.19 -8.64 -5.62
CA ASP A 200 -21.50 -7.43 -6.06
C ASP A 200 -19.97 -7.60 -6.06
N ALA A 201 -19.40 -8.18 -5.01
CA ALA A 201 -17.95 -8.38 -4.90
C ALA A 201 -17.40 -9.29 -6.00
N ALA A 202 -18.13 -10.35 -6.37
CA ALA A 202 -17.74 -11.31 -7.40
C ALA A 202 -18.06 -10.84 -8.84
N ARG A 203 -18.70 -9.68 -9.01
CA ARG A 203 -19.22 -9.22 -10.29
C ARG A 203 -18.08 -8.74 -11.20
N PRO A 204 -17.98 -9.25 -12.44
CA PRO A 204 -17.07 -8.68 -13.42
C PRO A 204 -17.44 -7.24 -13.74
N VAL A 205 -16.44 -6.40 -14.03
CA VAL A 205 -16.64 -5.10 -14.68
C VAL A 205 -16.46 -5.23 -16.18
N TYR A 206 -17.45 -4.79 -16.96
CA TYR A 206 -17.40 -4.76 -18.42
C TYR A 206 -17.00 -3.38 -18.92
N ARG A 207 -16.02 -3.31 -19.81
CA ARG A 207 -15.59 -2.06 -20.47
C ARG A 207 -15.52 -2.26 -21.98
N GLN A 208 -16.13 -1.33 -22.70
CA GLN A 208 -15.97 -1.20 -24.14
C GLN A 208 -14.67 -0.45 -24.41
N VAL A 209 -13.77 -1.07 -25.17
CA VAL A 209 -12.49 -0.52 -25.59
C VAL A 209 -12.43 -0.68 -27.12
N GLY A 210 -12.69 0.41 -27.84
CA GLY A 210 -12.85 0.33 -29.30
C GLY A 210 -13.99 -0.61 -29.69
N ASP A 211 -13.71 -1.62 -30.51
CA ASP A 211 -14.67 -2.67 -30.89
C ASP A 211 -14.58 -3.94 -30.01
N VAL A 212 -13.71 -3.93 -29.00
CA VAL A 212 -13.51 -5.03 -28.05
C VAL A 212 -14.26 -4.74 -26.74
N VAL A 213 -14.88 -5.75 -26.16
CA VAL A 213 -15.43 -5.70 -24.81
C VAL A 213 -14.55 -6.55 -23.91
N VAL A 214 -14.05 -5.96 -22.83
CA VAL A 214 -13.27 -6.65 -21.80
C VAL A 214 -14.11 -6.82 -20.53
N ALA A 215 -14.05 -8.00 -19.92
CA ALA A 215 -14.60 -8.28 -18.60
C ALA A 215 -13.47 -8.50 -17.60
N ILE A 216 -13.57 -7.87 -16.43
CA ILE A 216 -12.46 -7.82 -15.48
C ILE A 216 -12.96 -8.28 -14.11
N VAL A 217 -12.31 -9.29 -13.55
CA VAL A 217 -12.66 -9.90 -12.26
C VAL A 217 -11.51 -9.70 -11.28
N GLY A 218 -11.80 -9.17 -10.09
CA GLY A 218 -10.83 -9.01 -9.01
C GLY A 218 -11.12 -9.98 -7.88
N MET A 219 -10.11 -10.49 -7.18
CA MET A 219 -10.30 -11.41 -6.06
C MET A 219 -9.10 -11.41 -5.12
N GLU A 220 -9.33 -11.59 -3.82
CA GLU A 220 -8.26 -11.85 -2.85
C GLU A 220 -8.16 -13.35 -2.60
N ILE A 221 -6.93 -13.89 -2.61
CA ILE A 221 -6.70 -15.35 -2.54
C ILE A 221 -5.82 -15.79 -1.36
N ALA A 222 -5.45 -14.89 -0.46
CA ALA A 222 -4.49 -15.14 0.60
C ALA A 222 -5.09 -14.94 2.00
N ASP A 223 -5.29 -13.69 2.42
CA ASP A 223 -5.41 -13.33 3.84
C ASP A 223 -6.67 -12.54 4.20
N ALA A 224 -7.65 -12.42 3.30
CA ALA A 224 -8.87 -11.64 3.54
C ALA A 224 -10.06 -12.46 4.10
N GLU A 225 -9.85 -13.70 4.55
CA GLU A 225 -10.93 -14.56 5.10
C GLU A 225 -11.83 -13.84 6.14
N PRO A 226 -11.29 -13.08 7.11
CA PRO A 226 -12.14 -12.39 8.09
C PRO A 226 -13.05 -11.31 7.47
N TYR A 227 -12.73 -10.84 6.27
CA TYR A 227 -13.36 -9.75 5.53
C TYR A 227 -14.07 -10.23 4.27
N ALA A 228 -14.22 -11.54 4.08
CA ALA A 228 -14.91 -12.11 2.93
C ALA A 228 -16.35 -11.59 2.83
N ALA A 229 -16.77 -11.20 1.63
CA ALA A 229 -18.15 -10.85 1.35
C ALA A 229 -19.06 -12.06 1.61
N GLU A 230 -20.24 -11.79 2.18
CA GLU A 230 -21.29 -12.79 2.36
C GLU A 230 -22.56 -12.32 1.63
N ALA A 231 -23.60 -13.15 1.55
CA ALA A 231 -24.84 -12.80 0.88
C ALA A 231 -25.53 -11.55 1.46
N ASP A 232 -25.29 -11.24 2.73
CA ASP A 232 -25.88 -10.13 3.49
C ASP A 232 -24.81 -9.23 4.16
N ARG A 233 -23.55 -9.36 3.77
CA ARG A 233 -22.42 -8.62 4.38
C ARG A 233 -21.47 -8.07 3.31
N PRO A 234 -21.19 -6.76 3.31
CA PRO A 234 -20.13 -6.20 2.48
C PRO A 234 -18.78 -6.85 2.80
N GLY A 235 -17.97 -7.02 1.77
CA GLY A 235 -16.67 -7.66 1.94
C GLY A 235 -15.90 -7.78 0.64
N VAL A 236 -14.73 -8.37 0.75
CA VAL A 236 -13.85 -8.72 -0.35
C VAL A 236 -14.33 -10.01 -1.00
N PHE A 237 -14.30 -10.11 -2.32
CA PHE A 237 -14.48 -11.40 -2.98
C PHE A 237 -13.25 -12.24 -2.66
N PHE A 238 -13.44 -13.19 -1.75
CA PHE A 238 -12.36 -13.97 -1.16
C PHE A 238 -12.65 -15.45 -1.33
N MET A 239 -11.64 -16.17 -1.82
CA MET A 239 -11.59 -17.62 -1.72
C MET A 239 -10.17 -18.02 -1.35
N SER A 240 -10.03 -18.66 -0.17
CA SER A 240 -8.71 -19.06 0.33
C SER A 240 -8.07 -20.06 -0.63
N ARG A 241 -6.84 -19.74 -1.05
CA ARG A 241 -5.96 -20.72 -1.65
C ARG A 241 -5.56 -21.74 -0.60
N ALA A 242 -6.28 -22.86 -0.53
CA ALA A 242 -6.16 -23.77 0.60
C ALA A 242 -4.88 -24.60 0.54
N LEU A 243 -4.28 -24.79 -0.65
CA LEU A 243 -2.97 -25.43 -0.98
C LEU A 243 -2.76 -26.87 -0.51
N GLN A 244 -3.45 -27.26 0.55
CA GLN A 244 -3.47 -28.54 1.22
C GLN A 244 -4.88 -29.14 1.16
N ASN A 245 -5.82 -28.48 0.49
CA ASN A 245 -7.19 -28.97 0.29
C ASN A 245 -7.58 -28.87 -1.19
N PRO A 246 -7.26 -29.90 -1.99
CA PRO A 246 -7.57 -29.94 -3.42
C PRO A 246 -9.06 -29.76 -3.75
N GLU A 247 -9.96 -30.17 -2.85
CA GLU A 247 -11.40 -30.03 -3.06
C GLU A 247 -11.81 -28.55 -2.98
N LYS A 248 -11.34 -27.82 -1.97
CA LYS A 248 -11.57 -26.36 -1.87
C LYS A 248 -10.94 -25.61 -3.03
N ASP A 249 -9.73 -26.00 -3.41
CA ASP A 249 -9.03 -25.41 -4.55
C ASP A 249 -9.83 -25.62 -5.85
N GLN A 250 -10.40 -26.82 -6.07
CA GLN A 250 -11.24 -27.08 -7.23
C GLN A 250 -12.58 -26.32 -7.17
N GLN A 251 -13.23 -26.26 -6.01
CA GLN A 251 -14.47 -25.46 -5.84
C GLN A 251 -14.26 -23.99 -6.21
N MET A 252 -13.10 -23.43 -5.87
CA MET A 252 -12.71 -22.07 -6.24
C MET A 252 -12.57 -21.93 -7.75
N VAL A 253 -11.86 -22.86 -8.41
CA VAL A 253 -11.71 -22.87 -9.88
C VAL A 253 -13.06 -23.01 -10.57
N ASP A 254 -13.91 -23.92 -10.13
CA ASP A 254 -15.23 -24.15 -10.71
C ASP A 254 -16.13 -22.90 -10.59
N ARG A 255 -16.03 -22.18 -9.46
CA ARG A 255 -16.72 -20.91 -9.26
C ARG A 255 -16.21 -19.82 -10.20
N LEU A 256 -14.89 -19.71 -10.37
CA LEU A 256 -14.31 -18.77 -11.33
C LEU A 256 -14.69 -19.15 -12.77
N ALA A 257 -14.71 -20.43 -13.12
CA ALA A 257 -15.14 -20.91 -14.43
C ALA A 257 -16.61 -20.58 -14.72
N GLN A 258 -17.49 -20.58 -13.71
CA GLN A 258 -18.86 -20.08 -13.84
C GLN A 258 -18.89 -18.59 -14.16
N ILE A 259 -18.09 -17.78 -13.46
CA ILE A 259 -17.99 -16.33 -13.70
C ILE A 259 -17.47 -16.05 -15.11
N VAL A 260 -16.43 -16.76 -15.55
CA VAL A 260 -15.90 -16.63 -16.91
C VAL A 260 -16.94 -17.01 -17.96
N ARG A 261 -17.65 -18.13 -17.79
CA ARG A 261 -18.72 -18.53 -18.72
C ARG A 261 -19.83 -17.49 -18.84
N GLU A 262 -20.21 -16.86 -17.74
CA GLU A 262 -21.17 -15.75 -17.75
C GLU A 262 -20.58 -14.53 -18.46
N ALA A 263 -19.34 -14.15 -18.13
CA ALA A 263 -18.65 -13.01 -18.74
C ALA A 263 -18.51 -13.15 -20.26
N ARG A 264 -18.25 -14.35 -20.77
CA ARG A 264 -18.14 -14.64 -22.21
C ARG A 264 -19.43 -14.41 -23.00
N ARG A 265 -20.59 -14.38 -22.36
CA ARG A 265 -21.84 -13.98 -23.03
C ARG A 265 -21.77 -12.52 -23.47
N HIS A 266 -20.99 -11.70 -22.77
CA HIS A 266 -20.97 -10.24 -22.88
C HIS A 266 -19.62 -9.67 -23.34
N ALA A 267 -18.53 -10.43 -23.26
CA ALA A 267 -17.18 -9.94 -23.47
C ALA A 267 -16.34 -10.85 -24.37
N HIS A 268 -15.48 -10.20 -25.16
CA HIS A 268 -14.52 -10.85 -26.04
C HIS A 268 -13.31 -11.36 -25.24
N VAL A 269 -12.86 -10.58 -24.25
CA VAL A 269 -11.68 -10.90 -23.42
C VAL A 269 -12.06 -10.87 -21.94
N VAL A 270 -11.61 -11.87 -21.16
CA VAL A 270 -11.87 -11.97 -19.72
C VAL A 270 -10.55 -11.98 -18.94
N LEU A 271 -10.35 -10.94 -18.14
CA LEU A 271 -9.14 -10.68 -17.35
C LEU A 271 -9.38 -11.01 -15.88
N PHE A 272 -8.35 -11.52 -15.23
CA PHE A 272 -8.37 -11.78 -13.78
C PHE A 272 -7.27 -11.02 -13.07
N SER A 273 -7.60 -10.32 -11.99
CA SER A 273 -6.65 -9.61 -11.13
C SER A 273 -6.72 -10.14 -9.70
N PRO A 274 -5.94 -11.20 -9.38
CA PRO A 274 -5.86 -11.74 -8.04
C PRO A 274 -4.85 -10.96 -7.18
N HIS A 275 -5.26 -10.64 -5.95
CA HIS A 275 -4.37 -10.19 -4.89
C HIS A 275 -3.87 -11.39 -4.06
N GLY A 276 -2.56 -11.63 -4.05
CA GLY A 276 -1.94 -12.76 -3.37
C GLY A 276 -0.44 -12.83 -3.59
N GLY A 277 0.12 -14.03 -3.73
CA GLY A 277 1.54 -14.24 -4.05
C GLY A 277 2.42 -14.61 -2.85
N ASN A 278 3.74 -14.65 -3.07
CA ASN A 278 4.73 -14.99 -2.05
C ASN A 278 5.29 -13.72 -1.39
N ARG A 279 4.79 -13.38 -0.19
CA ARG A 279 5.20 -12.17 0.55
C ARG A 279 6.49 -12.33 1.37
N GLY A 280 7.29 -13.36 1.06
CA GLY A 280 8.56 -13.64 1.73
C GLY A 280 9.67 -12.66 1.32
N ILE A 281 10.85 -12.81 1.93
CA ILE A 281 12.07 -12.10 1.46
C ILE A 281 12.56 -12.70 0.13
N ASP A 282 12.18 -13.94 -0.15
CA ASP A 282 12.58 -14.66 -1.35
C ASP A 282 11.66 -14.28 -2.52
N ASP A 283 12.23 -13.60 -3.51
CA ASP A 283 11.61 -12.96 -4.66
C ASP A 283 11.34 -13.93 -5.82
N TYR A 284 10.73 -15.09 -5.53
CA TYR A 284 10.45 -16.12 -6.55
C TYR A 284 9.01 -16.62 -6.57
N VAL A 285 8.55 -16.87 -7.80
CA VAL A 285 7.29 -17.57 -8.10
C VAL A 285 7.39 -19.02 -7.63
N THR A 286 6.56 -19.40 -6.68
CA THR A 286 6.55 -20.77 -6.15
C THR A 286 5.94 -21.76 -7.16
N PRO A 287 6.31 -23.06 -7.15
CA PRO A 287 5.67 -24.07 -8.00
C PRO A 287 4.15 -24.12 -7.85
N VAL A 288 3.68 -23.84 -6.64
CA VAL A 288 2.27 -23.73 -6.31
C VAL A 288 1.59 -22.59 -7.08
N MET A 289 2.21 -21.40 -7.15
CA MET A 289 1.68 -20.28 -7.91
C MET A 289 1.56 -20.64 -9.39
N ARG A 290 2.49 -21.43 -9.92
CA ARG A 290 2.45 -21.89 -11.31
C ARG A 290 1.28 -22.83 -11.60
N VAL A 291 1.04 -23.80 -10.73
CA VAL A 291 -0.15 -24.67 -10.81
C VAL A 291 -1.42 -23.82 -10.80
N TRP A 292 -1.48 -22.77 -10.00
CA TRP A 292 -2.62 -21.85 -9.98
C TRP A 292 -2.74 -21.03 -11.27
N GLY A 293 -1.64 -20.49 -11.79
CA GLY A 293 -1.63 -19.80 -13.08
C GLY A 293 -2.19 -20.71 -14.19
N GLU A 294 -1.72 -21.95 -14.24
CA GLU A 294 -2.21 -22.95 -15.19
C GLU A 294 -3.72 -23.22 -15.03
N LYS A 295 -4.19 -23.46 -13.80
CA LYS A 295 -5.62 -23.71 -13.53
C LYS A 295 -6.51 -22.53 -13.89
N LEU A 296 -6.08 -21.31 -13.59
CA LEU A 296 -6.82 -20.09 -13.91
C LEU A 296 -6.97 -19.91 -15.43
N ILE A 297 -5.95 -20.27 -16.20
CA ILE A 297 -6.01 -20.21 -17.66
C ILE A 297 -6.81 -21.39 -18.23
N ARG A 298 -6.42 -22.63 -17.91
CA ARG A 298 -6.91 -23.86 -18.57
C ARG A 298 -8.27 -24.34 -18.07
N GLU A 299 -8.53 -24.20 -16.78
CA GLU A 299 -9.76 -24.70 -16.15
C GLU A 299 -10.79 -23.59 -15.95
N ALA A 300 -10.37 -22.42 -15.44
CA ALA A 300 -11.29 -21.29 -15.27
C ALA A 300 -11.56 -20.53 -16.58
N GLY A 301 -10.60 -20.48 -17.51
CA GLY A 301 -10.79 -19.95 -18.87
C GLY A 301 -10.48 -18.46 -19.05
N PHE A 302 -9.72 -17.85 -18.13
CA PHE A 302 -9.26 -16.46 -18.27
C PHE A 302 -8.27 -16.30 -19.44
N ASP A 303 -8.22 -15.12 -20.03
CA ASP A 303 -7.28 -14.79 -21.13
C ASP A 303 -5.97 -14.20 -20.63
N VAL A 304 -5.99 -13.62 -19.43
CA VAL A 304 -4.79 -13.12 -18.75
C VAL A 304 -5.01 -13.06 -17.25
N VAL A 305 -3.95 -13.35 -16.51
CA VAL A 305 -3.86 -13.10 -15.07
C VAL A 305 -2.91 -11.94 -14.82
N LEU A 306 -3.42 -10.91 -14.14
CA LEU A 306 -2.75 -9.67 -13.76
C LEU A 306 -2.63 -9.64 -12.24
N ALA A 307 -1.71 -10.43 -11.68
CA ALA A 307 -1.59 -10.58 -10.23
C ALA A 307 -0.81 -9.43 -9.58
N HIS A 308 -0.97 -9.30 -8.27
CA HIS A 308 -0.33 -8.30 -7.41
C HIS A 308 -0.41 -8.74 -5.92
N GLY A 309 0.22 -8.01 -4.99
CA GLY A 309 0.19 -8.29 -3.55
C GLY A 309 1.37 -9.08 -2.98
N ALA A 310 2.32 -9.53 -3.80
CA ALA A 310 3.64 -10.04 -3.38
C ALA A 310 4.64 -8.90 -3.18
N HIS A 311 4.34 -7.70 -3.70
CA HIS A 311 5.18 -6.50 -3.61
C HIS A 311 6.52 -6.60 -4.37
N HIS A 312 6.61 -7.50 -5.35
CA HIS A 312 7.80 -7.74 -6.17
C HIS A 312 7.38 -7.83 -7.63
N ALA A 313 8.07 -7.16 -8.56
CA ALA A 313 7.81 -7.36 -9.98
C ALA A 313 8.29 -8.77 -10.41
N GLU A 314 7.37 -9.72 -10.57
CA GLU A 314 7.69 -11.12 -10.88
C GLU A 314 7.62 -11.43 -12.39
N GLY A 315 8.08 -12.63 -12.75
CA GLY A 315 8.11 -13.10 -14.14
C GLY A 315 6.73 -13.34 -14.76
N VAL A 316 6.71 -13.48 -16.09
CA VAL A 316 5.52 -13.81 -16.88
C VAL A 316 5.65 -15.23 -17.41
N GLU A 317 4.61 -16.04 -17.24
CA GLU A 317 4.48 -17.39 -17.82
C GLU A 317 3.34 -17.43 -18.83
N ILE A 318 3.44 -18.30 -19.84
CA ILE A 318 2.41 -18.45 -20.87
C ILE A 318 1.85 -19.87 -20.81
N PHE A 319 0.53 -19.96 -20.71
CA PHE A 319 -0.22 -21.21 -20.82
C PHE A 319 -1.17 -21.10 -22.01
N ASP A 320 -1.03 -21.99 -23.00
CA ASP A 320 -1.92 -22.05 -24.19
C ASP A 320 -2.10 -20.69 -24.89
N GLY A 321 -0.99 -19.95 -25.07
CA GLY A 321 -0.99 -18.62 -25.68
C GLY A 321 -1.43 -17.47 -24.76
N LYS A 322 -1.83 -17.77 -23.51
CA LYS A 322 -2.41 -16.79 -22.58
C LYS A 322 -1.42 -16.47 -21.44
N PRO A 323 -1.13 -15.19 -21.17
CA PRO A 323 -0.12 -14.82 -20.19
C PRO A 323 -0.63 -14.80 -18.74
N VAL A 324 0.27 -15.11 -17.82
CA VAL A 324 0.14 -14.94 -16.37
C VAL A 324 1.28 -14.06 -15.89
N ILE A 325 0.96 -12.83 -15.49
CA ILE A 325 1.87 -11.94 -14.77
C ILE A 325 1.71 -12.30 -13.29
N TYR A 326 2.74 -12.87 -12.67
CA TYR A 326 2.64 -13.37 -11.29
C TYR A 326 2.59 -12.27 -10.23
N ASP A 327 3.17 -11.09 -10.51
CA ASP A 327 3.01 -9.90 -9.71
C ASP A 327 3.56 -8.67 -10.47
N ALA A 328 2.82 -7.55 -10.48
CA ALA A 328 3.27 -6.31 -11.11
C ALA A 328 4.25 -5.47 -10.25
N GLY A 329 4.47 -5.86 -9.00
CA GLY A 329 5.21 -5.12 -7.99
C GLY A 329 4.42 -3.94 -7.44
N ASN A 330 5.11 -3.09 -6.69
CA ASN A 330 4.50 -1.89 -6.14
C ASN A 330 4.37 -0.79 -7.19
N LEU A 331 3.35 0.05 -7.05
CA LEU A 331 3.16 1.26 -7.82
C LEU A 331 3.52 2.50 -7.01
N VAL A 332 3.13 2.56 -5.73
CA VAL A 332 3.46 3.67 -4.82
C VAL A 332 3.81 3.10 -3.45
N LEU A 333 4.92 3.58 -2.89
CA LEU A 333 5.36 3.24 -1.54
C LEU A 333 5.18 4.40 -0.56
N ASP A 334 4.92 4.06 0.70
CA ASP A 334 4.75 5.02 1.79
C ASP A 334 5.92 5.03 2.79
N PHE A 335 7.06 4.46 2.40
CA PHE A 335 8.29 4.46 3.19
C PHE A 335 9.50 4.82 2.34
N ASP A 336 10.54 5.34 3.00
CA ASP A 336 11.81 5.65 2.33
C ASP A 336 12.64 4.38 2.17
N ALA A 337 12.85 3.98 0.91
CA ALA A 337 13.72 2.89 0.50
C ALA A 337 15.13 2.98 1.12
N ALA A 338 15.71 4.18 1.20
CA ALA A 338 17.06 4.39 1.73
C ALA A 338 17.15 4.07 3.23
N ALA A 339 16.04 4.22 3.96
CA ALA A 339 15.96 3.86 5.38
C ALA A 339 15.73 2.35 5.61
N LYS A 340 15.35 1.60 4.57
CA LYS A 340 15.03 0.16 4.64
C LYS A 340 15.74 -0.62 3.52
N PRO A 341 17.08 -0.69 3.51
CA PRO A 341 17.84 -1.34 2.43
C PRO A 341 17.56 -2.84 2.28
N HIS A 342 17.04 -3.50 3.31
CA HIS A 342 16.61 -4.90 3.26
C HIS A 342 15.31 -5.11 2.47
N LEU A 343 14.59 -4.04 2.11
CA LEU A 343 13.38 -4.07 1.29
C LEU A 343 13.63 -3.53 -0.14
N ASP A 344 14.89 -3.43 -0.58
CA ASP A 344 15.24 -2.87 -1.89
C ASP A 344 14.50 -3.55 -3.06
N SER A 345 14.23 -4.85 -2.97
CA SER A 345 13.43 -5.60 -3.95
C SER A 345 11.96 -5.16 -4.02
N GLN A 346 11.43 -4.50 -2.99
CA GLN A 346 10.06 -3.93 -2.97
C GLN A 346 10.00 -2.50 -3.50
N THR A 347 11.15 -1.88 -3.80
CA THR A 347 11.25 -0.47 -4.25
C THR A 347 11.20 -0.31 -5.76
N ASN A 348 10.81 -1.39 -6.44
CA ASN A 348 10.68 -1.47 -7.87
C ASN A 348 9.33 -2.10 -8.24
N GLY A 349 8.83 -1.74 -9.41
CA GLY A 349 7.59 -2.27 -9.96
C GLY A 349 7.63 -2.29 -11.48
N MET A 350 6.54 -2.71 -12.08
CA MET A 350 6.34 -2.73 -13.53
C MET A 350 5.00 -2.08 -13.86
N LEU A 351 5.01 -1.17 -14.83
CA LEU A 351 3.81 -0.71 -15.51
C LEU A 351 3.64 -1.52 -16.79
N TRP A 352 2.60 -2.34 -16.84
CA TRP A 352 2.34 -3.26 -17.95
C TRP A 352 1.36 -2.64 -18.94
N ASN A 353 1.78 -2.52 -20.19
CA ASN A 353 0.91 -2.30 -21.33
C ASN A 353 0.44 -3.66 -21.85
N VAL A 354 -0.86 -3.90 -21.80
CA VAL A 354 -1.52 -5.12 -22.27
C VAL A 354 -2.33 -4.77 -23.51
N GLU A 355 -1.87 -5.23 -24.66
CA GLU A 355 -2.54 -5.01 -25.95
C GLU A 355 -3.39 -6.24 -26.32
N PHE A 356 -4.61 -5.99 -26.76
CA PHE A 356 -5.57 -7.05 -27.05
C PHE A 356 -6.40 -6.79 -28.30
N SER A 357 -7.01 -7.85 -28.79
CA SER A 357 -7.99 -7.82 -29.88
C SER A 357 -9.22 -8.61 -29.46
N LYS A 358 -10.20 -8.74 -30.36
CA LYS A 358 -11.34 -9.64 -30.15
C LYS A 358 -10.95 -11.11 -29.94
N ALA A 359 -9.78 -11.53 -30.42
CA ALA A 359 -9.28 -12.89 -30.23
C ALA A 359 -8.69 -13.10 -28.83
N GLY A 360 -8.11 -12.06 -28.22
CA GLY A 360 -7.42 -12.16 -26.95
C GLY A 360 -6.22 -11.21 -26.86
N ILE A 361 -5.39 -11.44 -25.85
CA ILE A 361 -4.12 -10.71 -25.66
C ILE A 361 -3.17 -11.11 -26.77
N HIS A 362 -2.50 -10.15 -27.41
CA HIS A 362 -1.47 -10.45 -28.42
C HIS A 362 -0.08 -9.89 -28.05
N ARG A 363 -0.02 -8.94 -27.11
CA ARG A 363 1.25 -8.33 -26.71
C ARG A 363 1.22 -7.79 -25.29
N LEU A 364 2.34 -7.96 -24.59
CA LEU A 364 2.64 -7.33 -23.31
C LEU A 364 3.91 -6.49 -23.44
N GLU A 365 3.88 -5.25 -22.95
CA GLU A 365 5.08 -4.46 -22.73
C GLU A 365 5.23 -4.06 -21.27
N GLY A 366 6.35 -4.41 -20.66
CA GLY A 366 6.65 -4.08 -19.28
C GLY A 366 7.61 -2.89 -19.17
N THR A 367 7.14 -1.79 -18.60
CA THR A 367 7.96 -0.60 -18.31
C THR A 367 8.40 -0.62 -16.85
N PRO A 368 9.72 -0.69 -16.57
CA PRO A 368 10.21 -0.77 -15.20
C PRO A 368 10.04 0.56 -14.45
N LEU A 369 9.65 0.46 -13.19
CA LEU A 369 9.42 1.58 -12.29
C LEU A 369 10.45 1.60 -11.17
N HIS A 370 10.79 2.81 -10.73
CA HIS A 370 11.49 3.05 -9.49
C HIS A 370 10.56 3.83 -8.55
N LEU A 371 10.54 3.45 -7.28
CA LEU A 371 9.61 3.98 -6.29
C LEU A 371 10.35 4.74 -5.19
N PRO A 372 10.64 6.03 -5.39
CA PRO A 372 10.97 6.93 -4.31
C PRO A 372 9.82 7.04 -3.29
N PHE A 373 10.12 7.66 -2.16
CA PHE A 373 9.11 7.92 -1.12
C PHE A 373 7.94 8.75 -1.68
N LEU A 374 6.73 8.17 -1.66
CA LEU A 374 5.46 8.78 -2.10
C LEU A 374 5.38 9.19 -3.58
N GLU A 375 6.28 8.70 -4.42
CA GLU A 375 6.33 9.05 -5.84
C GLU A 375 6.59 7.81 -6.70
N THR A 376 6.02 7.79 -7.90
CA THR A 376 6.32 6.80 -8.94
C THR A 376 7.14 7.44 -10.04
N GLN A 377 8.28 6.83 -10.39
CA GLN A 377 9.16 7.28 -11.46
C GLN A 377 9.46 6.14 -12.44
N LEU A 378 9.74 6.48 -13.70
CA LEU A 378 10.26 5.49 -14.65
C LEU A 378 11.69 5.12 -14.26
N ALA A 379 11.98 3.82 -14.20
CA ALA A 379 13.32 3.37 -13.89
C ALA A 379 14.27 3.70 -15.06
N THR A 380 15.44 4.26 -14.75
CA THR A 380 16.50 4.58 -15.71
C THR A 380 17.83 3.94 -15.33
N GLY A 381 18.75 3.83 -16.30
CA GLY A 381 20.12 3.33 -16.10
C GLY A 381 20.18 1.98 -15.37
N ALA A 382 21.04 1.88 -14.35
CA ALA A 382 21.24 0.64 -13.59
C ALA A 382 19.99 0.14 -12.86
N LYS A 383 19.08 1.04 -12.43
CA LYS A 383 17.82 0.64 -11.79
C LYS A 383 16.92 -0.07 -12.80
N ARG A 384 16.75 0.53 -13.99
CA ARG A 384 16.02 -0.08 -15.12
C ARG A 384 16.56 -1.48 -15.43
N ASP A 385 17.87 -1.58 -15.62
CA ASP A 385 18.51 -2.82 -16.05
C ASP A 385 18.38 -3.92 -14.99
N LYS A 386 18.40 -3.57 -13.71
CA LYS A 386 18.15 -4.48 -12.59
C LYS A 386 16.73 -5.07 -12.64
N VAL A 387 15.71 -4.22 -12.78
CA VAL A 387 14.31 -4.65 -12.81
C VAL A 387 14.03 -5.52 -14.04
N LEU A 388 14.50 -5.08 -15.21
CA LEU A 388 14.38 -5.85 -16.46
C LEU A 388 15.07 -7.22 -16.36
N ALA A 389 16.29 -7.26 -15.82
CA ALA A 389 17.03 -8.51 -15.66
C ALA A 389 16.33 -9.49 -14.72
N HIS A 390 15.74 -8.98 -13.62
CA HIS A 390 15.00 -9.77 -12.66
C HIS A 390 13.75 -10.41 -13.30
N VAL A 391 12.86 -9.61 -13.89
CA VAL A 391 11.64 -10.12 -14.54
C VAL A 391 11.99 -11.04 -15.72
N ALA A 392 13.00 -10.68 -16.53
CA ALA A 392 13.42 -11.48 -17.66
C ALA A 392 14.02 -12.84 -17.24
N LYS A 393 14.74 -12.89 -16.11
CA LYS A 393 15.30 -14.13 -15.58
C LYS A 393 14.18 -15.13 -15.28
N PHE A 394 13.20 -14.74 -14.47
CA PHE A 394 12.11 -15.64 -14.07
C PHE A 394 11.23 -16.03 -15.25
N SER A 395 10.89 -15.08 -16.13
CA SER A 395 10.12 -15.38 -17.34
C SER A 395 10.83 -16.43 -18.23
N ARG A 396 12.15 -16.34 -18.38
CA ARG A 396 12.95 -17.32 -19.14
C ARG A 396 13.01 -18.69 -18.45
N GLU A 397 13.03 -18.74 -17.12
CA GLU A 397 12.95 -20.00 -16.36
C GLU A 397 11.61 -20.73 -16.60
N PHE A 398 10.55 -19.99 -16.94
CA PHE A 398 9.25 -20.56 -17.36
C PHE A 398 9.21 -20.94 -18.84
N GLY A 399 10.24 -20.62 -19.62
CA GLY A 399 10.28 -20.84 -21.06
C GLY A 399 9.57 -19.74 -21.88
N THR A 400 9.21 -18.62 -21.26
CA THR A 400 8.53 -17.50 -21.93
C THR A 400 9.46 -16.80 -22.92
N PRO A 401 9.13 -16.76 -24.23
CA PRO A 401 9.87 -15.96 -25.18
C PRO A 401 9.65 -14.47 -24.89
N LEU A 402 10.74 -13.74 -24.67
CA LEU A 402 10.70 -12.30 -24.45
C LEU A 402 11.92 -11.63 -25.06
N ARG A 403 11.74 -10.35 -25.41
CA ARG A 403 12.81 -9.45 -25.84
C ARG A 403 12.86 -8.22 -24.95
N ILE A 404 14.03 -7.59 -24.89
CA ILE A 404 14.20 -6.30 -24.23
C ILE A 404 14.45 -5.27 -25.33
N GLU A 405 13.51 -4.35 -25.51
CA GLU A 405 13.51 -3.34 -26.57
C GLU A 405 13.25 -1.98 -25.96
N ASN A 406 14.09 -0.98 -26.29
CA ASN A 406 13.95 0.39 -25.80
C ASN A 406 13.80 0.50 -24.26
N GLY A 407 14.46 -0.40 -23.51
CA GLY A 407 14.39 -0.41 -22.05
C GLY A 407 13.08 -0.98 -21.48
N ARG A 408 12.34 -1.78 -22.24
CA ARG A 408 11.10 -2.44 -21.85
C ARG A 408 11.19 -3.93 -22.12
N ILE A 409 10.46 -4.74 -21.37
CA ILE A 409 10.18 -6.13 -21.74
C ILE A 409 9.09 -6.12 -22.79
N VAL A 410 9.23 -6.93 -23.84
CA VAL A 410 8.19 -7.16 -24.84
C VAL A 410 7.99 -8.67 -24.98
N ILE A 411 6.73 -9.09 -24.86
CA ILE A 411 6.27 -10.47 -25.03
C ILE A 411 5.14 -10.44 -26.06
N GLU A 412 5.25 -11.27 -27.08
CA GLU A 412 4.20 -11.47 -28.08
C GLU A 412 3.61 -12.86 -27.91
N VAL A 413 2.30 -12.95 -28.03
CA VAL A 413 1.56 -14.20 -27.92
C VAL A 413 0.55 -14.29 -29.06
N ASP A 414 0.20 -15.51 -29.44
CA ASP A 414 -0.89 -15.75 -30.38
C ASP A 414 -2.22 -15.58 -29.62
N PRO A 415 -3.05 -14.57 -29.96
CA PRO A 415 -4.31 -14.35 -29.26
C PRO A 415 -5.33 -15.48 -29.51
N GLY A 416 -5.10 -16.36 -30.49
CA GLY A 416 -6.01 -17.44 -30.83
C GLY A 416 -7.19 -17.00 -31.68
N GLU A 417 -8.37 -17.57 -31.43
CA GLU A 417 -9.58 -17.34 -32.23
C GLU A 417 -10.54 -16.37 -31.55
N VAL A 418 -11.31 -15.63 -32.36
CA VAL A 418 -12.33 -14.71 -31.88
C VAL A 418 -13.50 -15.48 -31.24
N ILE A 419 -13.86 -15.07 -30.02
CA ILE A 419 -15.06 -15.52 -29.32
C ILE A 419 -16.05 -14.36 -29.33
N GLU A 420 -17.10 -14.46 -30.16
CA GLU A 420 -18.12 -13.42 -30.26
C GLU A 420 -19.09 -13.49 -29.06
N PRO A 421 -19.30 -12.37 -28.34
CA PRO A 421 -20.36 -12.27 -27.33
C PRO A 421 -21.74 -12.53 -27.94
N THR A 422 -22.61 -13.19 -27.18
CA THR A 422 -23.99 -13.48 -27.59
C THR A 422 -25.00 -12.45 -27.10
N GLU A 423 -24.58 -11.58 -26.18
CA GLU A 423 -25.39 -10.57 -25.52
C GLU A 423 -24.61 -9.26 -25.39
N GLU A 424 -25.33 -8.14 -25.36
CA GLU A 424 -24.75 -6.82 -25.13
C GLU A 424 -24.05 -6.74 -23.76
N PRO A 425 -22.97 -5.96 -23.60
CA PRO A 425 -22.32 -5.79 -22.33
C PRO A 425 -23.27 -5.22 -21.28
N LYS A 426 -23.31 -5.86 -20.12
CA LYS A 426 -24.10 -5.38 -18.98
C LYS A 426 -23.49 -4.10 -18.45
N ALA A 427 -24.22 -2.98 -18.58
CA ALA A 427 -23.89 -1.76 -17.88
C ALA A 427 -23.94 -2.02 -16.36
N ILE A 428 -22.91 -1.56 -15.65
CA ILE A 428 -22.87 -1.70 -14.19
C ILE A 428 -23.22 -0.34 -13.61
N GLU A 429 -24.46 -0.22 -13.18
CA GLU A 429 -24.88 0.86 -12.29
C GLU A 429 -24.54 0.46 -10.86
N ARG A 430 -23.59 1.18 -10.27
CA ARG A 430 -23.34 1.08 -8.84
C ARG A 430 -24.11 2.19 -8.16
N PRO A 431 -24.85 1.89 -7.08
CA PRO A 431 -25.60 2.91 -6.38
C PRO A 431 -24.60 3.95 -5.84
N ARG A 432 -24.65 5.16 -6.40
CA ARG A 432 -24.03 6.33 -5.78
C ARG A 432 -24.95 6.70 -4.62
N ARG A 433 -24.55 6.32 -3.40
CA ARG A 433 -25.34 6.62 -2.22
C ARG A 433 -25.20 8.10 -1.89
N ASP A 434 -26.33 8.76 -1.64
CA ASP A 434 -26.34 10.18 -1.26
C ASP A 434 -25.67 10.38 0.11
N GLY A 435 -24.96 11.50 0.27
CA GLY A 435 -24.37 11.89 1.55
C GLY A 435 -23.01 11.26 1.89
N ILE A 436 -22.11 11.20 0.92
CA ILE A 436 -20.70 10.81 1.12
C ILE A 436 -20.08 11.64 2.24
N ARG A 437 -19.54 10.96 3.26
CA ARG A 437 -18.86 11.62 4.37
C ARG A 437 -17.57 12.27 3.87
N ARG A 438 -17.43 13.58 4.11
CA ARG A 438 -16.27 14.36 3.63
C ARG A 438 -15.23 14.67 4.71
N ALA A 439 -15.55 14.41 5.97
CA ALA A 439 -14.68 14.74 7.10
C ALA A 439 -14.79 13.74 8.25
N PRO A 440 -13.73 13.54 9.03
CA PRO A 440 -13.79 12.68 10.21
C PRO A 440 -14.53 13.41 11.35
N THR A 441 -15.79 13.04 11.64
CA THR A 441 -16.59 13.64 12.73
C THR A 441 -16.55 12.81 14.02
N ASP A 442 -16.32 11.51 13.91
CA ASP A 442 -16.24 10.57 15.04
C ASP A 442 -14.93 10.63 15.84
N VAL A 443 -13.96 11.42 15.37
CA VAL A 443 -12.71 11.70 16.08
C VAL A 443 -12.83 12.90 17.02
N LEU A 444 -13.91 13.67 16.96
CA LEU A 444 -14.07 14.90 17.74
C LEU A 444 -14.94 14.68 18.98
N HIS A 445 -14.46 15.18 20.12
CA HIS A 445 -15.12 15.04 21.41
C HIS A 445 -15.23 16.39 22.14
N GLU A 446 -16.36 16.61 22.80
CA GLU A 446 -16.57 17.78 23.67
C GLU A 446 -15.82 17.66 25.00
N ARG A 447 -15.70 16.43 25.49
CA ARG A 447 -15.10 16.09 26.78
C ARG A 447 -14.33 14.78 26.66
N LEU A 448 -13.36 14.57 27.53
CA LEU A 448 -12.58 13.34 27.54
C LEU A 448 -13.52 12.15 27.78
N PRO A 449 -13.48 11.08 26.97
CA PRO A 449 -14.33 9.91 27.18
C PRO A 449 -14.12 9.28 28.55
N GLU A 450 -15.18 8.75 29.16
CA GLU A 450 -15.16 8.24 30.55
C GLU A 450 -14.17 7.09 30.78
N GLY A 451 -13.87 6.30 29.74
CA GLY A 451 -12.89 5.20 29.80
C GLY A 451 -11.43 5.62 29.60
N ALA A 452 -11.18 6.88 29.23
CA ALA A 452 -9.83 7.35 28.96
C ALA A 452 -9.12 7.75 30.27
N THR A 453 -7.83 7.44 30.35
CA THR A 453 -6.98 7.89 31.45
C THR A 453 -6.52 9.33 31.20
N PRO A 454 -6.82 10.28 32.09
CA PRO A 454 -6.46 11.69 31.89
C PRO A 454 -4.95 11.94 32.08
N VAL A 455 -4.40 12.83 31.26
CA VAL A 455 -3.04 13.36 31.37
C VAL A 455 -3.04 14.87 31.06
N ASP A 456 -1.95 15.59 31.37
CA ASP A 456 -1.80 17.00 30.95
C ASP A 456 -0.38 17.24 30.47
N VAL A 457 -0.12 16.89 29.20
CA VAL A 457 1.16 17.13 28.55
C VAL A 457 1.00 18.23 27.53
N ARG A 458 1.86 19.25 27.59
CA ARG A 458 1.71 20.50 26.84
C ARG A 458 2.94 20.76 26.01
N TRP A 459 2.78 21.19 24.77
CA TRP A 459 3.86 21.67 23.92
C TRP A 459 3.80 23.20 23.80
N ALA A 460 4.95 23.84 23.57
CA ALA A 460 5.04 25.30 23.46
C ALA A 460 4.16 25.89 22.33
N ASN A 461 3.86 25.10 21.29
CA ASN A 461 3.01 25.50 20.18
C ASN A 461 1.50 25.52 20.51
N GLY A 462 1.09 25.14 21.73
CA GLY A 462 -0.31 25.14 22.17
C GLY A 462 -1.06 23.83 21.95
N ILE A 463 -0.39 22.78 21.46
CA ILE A 463 -0.93 21.42 21.43
C ILE A 463 -0.79 20.77 22.82
N ARG A 464 -1.79 19.99 23.21
CA ARG A 464 -1.81 19.22 24.46
C ARG A 464 -2.28 17.79 24.22
N LEU A 465 -1.70 16.85 24.95
CA LEU A 465 -2.27 15.53 25.16
C LEU A 465 -3.02 15.56 26.49
N VAL A 466 -4.32 15.25 26.45
CA VAL A 466 -5.25 15.36 27.57
C VAL A 466 -5.73 14.00 28.10
N GLY A 467 -5.49 12.92 27.36
CA GLY A 467 -5.80 11.58 27.81
C GLY A 467 -5.31 10.49 26.87
N TYR A 468 -5.44 9.24 27.29
CA TYR A 468 -5.18 8.07 26.47
C TYR A 468 -6.03 6.86 26.86
N GLU A 469 -6.10 5.86 26.00
CA GLU A 469 -6.75 4.56 26.24
C GLU A 469 -5.98 3.44 25.54
N LEU A 470 -6.00 2.23 26.08
CA LEU A 470 -5.42 1.03 25.45
C LEU A 470 -6.55 0.08 25.05
N LEU A 471 -6.72 -0.15 23.75
CA LEU A 471 -7.79 -1.03 23.27
C LEU A 471 -7.37 -2.50 23.40
N SER A 472 -8.19 -3.28 24.09
CA SER A 472 -8.11 -4.74 24.09
C SER A 472 -8.77 -5.34 22.84
N PRO A 473 -8.37 -6.55 22.40
CA PRO A 473 -7.31 -7.43 22.93
C PRO A 473 -5.88 -6.87 22.72
N VAL A 474 -4.86 -7.46 23.33
CA VAL A 474 -3.49 -7.37 22.78
C VAL A 474 -3.36 -8.51 21.78
N LEU A 475 -2.90 -8.23 20.55
CA LEU A 475 -2.64 -9.30 19.58
C LEU A 475 -1.20 -9.75 19.73
N VAL A 476 -0.97 -11.05 19.91
CA VAL A 476 0.38 -11.63 19.94
C VAL A 476 0.48 -12.61 18.79
N HIS A 477 1.40 -12.35 17.85
CA HIS A 477 1.64 -13.18 16.67
C HIS A 477 3.12 -13.53 16.56
N GLY A 478 3.46 -14.78 16.88
CA GLY A 478 4.85 -15.23 16.95
C GLY A 478 5.67 -14.36 17.92
N LYS A 479 6.68 -13.68 17.39
CA LYS A 479 7.53 -12.74 18.14
C LYS A 479 7.02 -11.28 18.12
N SER A 480 5.83 -11.04 17.59
CA SER A 480 5.25 -9.69 17.47
C SER A 480 4.08 -9.46 18.43
N ILE A 481 3.95 -8.26 18.97
CA ILE A 481 2.78 -7.76 19.69
C ILE A 481 2.15 -6.60 18.91
N SER A 482 0.82 -6.57 18.78
CA SER A 482 0.05 -5.43 18.27
C SER A 482 -0.91 -4.92 19.35
N GLN A 483 -0.73 -3.66 19.72
CA GLN A 483 -1.54 -2.95 20.72
C GLN A 483 -2.03 -1.63 20.14
N VAL A 484 -3.34 -1.40 20.13
CA VAL A 484 -3.87 -0.10 19.70
C VAL A 484 -3.90 0.87 20.89
N VAL A 485 -3.25 2.02 20.75
CA VAL A 485 -3.30 3.14 21.68
C VAL A 485 -4.20 4.20 21.09
N VAL A 486 -5.14 4.68 21.90
CA VAL A 486 -5.94 5.86 21.58
C VAL A 486 -5.36 7.03 22.36
N LEU A 487 -5.06 8.12 21.68
CA LEU A 487 -4.56 9.35 22.24
C LEU A 487 -5.63 10.43 22.07
N TYR A 488 -5.79 11.26 23.10
CA TYR A 488 -6.75 12.36 23.10
C TYR A 488 -6.00 13.68 23.17
N TRP A 489 -6.05 14.45 22.09
CA TRP A 489 -5.33 15.69 21.91
C TRP A 489 -6.26 16.90 22.01
N LYS A 490 -5.71 18.08 22.32
CA LYS A 490 -6.46 19.35 22.37
C LYS A 490 -5.54 20.51 22.03
N THR A 491 -6.10 21.57 21.46
CA THR A 491 -5.38 22.83 21.21
C THR A 491 -5.95 23.97 22.05
N ASP A 492 -5.04 24.81 22.53
CA ASP A 492 -5.38 26.02 23.30
C ASP A 492 -5.51 27.28 22.43
N ARG A 493 -4.99 27.20 21.20
CA ARG A 493 -5.00 28.25 20.19
C ARG A 493 -4.96 27.63 18.79
N PRO A 494 -5.29 28.37 17.73
CA PRO A 494 -5.13 27.89 16.37
C PRO A 494 -3.69 27.44 16.11
N ILE A 495 -3.55 26.39 15.32
CA ILE A 495 -2.26 25.83 14.90
C ILE A 495 -2.09 26.13 13.42
N GLU A 496 -0.92 26.64 13.02
CA GLU A 496 -0.66 27.04 11.62
C GLU A 496 0.00 25.92 10.83
N SER A 497 0.83 25.09 11.50
CA SER A 497 1.60 24.02 10.88
C SER A 497 0.96 22.64 11.04
N ASN A 498 1.40 21.71 10.19
CA ASN A 498 1.14 20.29 10.37
C ASN A 498 2.15 19.65 11.31
N TYR A 499 1.67 18.80 12.21
CA TYR A 499 2.51 17.99 13.08
C TYR A 499 2.18 16.52 12.93
N VAL A 500 3.25 15.72 12.93
CA VAL A 500 3.22 14.25 12.90
C VAL A 500 3.48 13.73 14.30
N VAL A 501 2.70 12.72 14.71
CA VAL A 501 2.87 12.06 15.99
C VAL A 501 3.89 10.94 15.85
N HIS A 502 4.82 10.92 16.79
CA HIS A 502 5.76 9.82 16.98
C HIS A 502 5.47 9.16 18.32
N LEU A 503 5.23 7.85 18.29
CA LEU A 503 5.16 7.04 19.50
C LEU A 503 6.39 6.14 19.59
N ASP A 504 7.12 6.30 20.69
CA ASP A 504 8.19 5.42 21.13
C ASP A 504 7.64 4.55 22.26
N ALA A 505 7.63 3.23 22.08
CA ALA A 505 7.28 2.26 23.12
C ALA A 505 8.54 1.55 23.63
N ARG A 506 8.66 1.36 24.95
CA ARG A 506 9.82 0.73 25.60
C ARG A 506 9.37 -0.34 26.59
N PRO A 507 9.92 -1.56 26.54
CA PRO A 507 9.53 -2.62 27.45
C PRO A 507 10.05 -2.36 28.87
N ILE A 508 9.29 -2.84 29.85
CA ILE A 508 9.65 -2.90 31.26
C ILE A 508 9.91 -4.37 31.59
N VAL A 509 11.12 -4.65 32.09
CA VAL A 509 11.57 -6.00 32.47
C VAL A 509 12.25 -5.94 33.82
N ASP A 510 11.78 -6.75 34.75
CA ASP A 510 12.14 -6.76 36.17
C ASP A 510 11.90 -5.39 36.84
N GLY A 511 10.77 -4.75 36.52
CA GLY A 511 10.41 -3.42 37.01
C GLY A 511 11.29 -2.28 36.49
N ARG A 512 12.17 -2.54 35.51
CA ARG A 512 13.09 -1.54 34.93
C ARG A 512 12.80 -1.29 33.46
N LEU A 513 12.75 -0.01 33.10
CA LEU A 513 12.67 0.44 31.71
C LEU A 513 13.92 -0.02 30.93
N ARG A 514 13.71 -0.68 29.80
CA ARG A 514 14.80 -1.03 28.89
C ARG A 514 14.96 0.06 27.82
N GLU A 515 15.82 1.03 28.09
CA GLU A 515 16.03 2.19 27.20
C GLU A 515 16.61 1.82 25.83
N ASN A 516 17.37 0.73 25.76
CA ASN A 516 18.02 0.24 24.54
C ASN A 516 17.06 -0.51 23.60
N VAL A 517 15.81 -0.73 24.02
CA VAL A 517 14.78 -1.37 23.20
C VAL A 517 13.70 -0.34 22.94
N VAL A 518 13.83 0.37 21.83
CA VAL A 518 12.80 1.30 21.35
C VAL A 518 12.03 0.60 20.25
N ILE A 519 10.75 0.44 20.49
CA ILE A 519 9.80 0.02 19.47
C ILE A 519 9.16 1.29 18.94
N ARG A 520 9.46 1.58 17.67
CA ARG A 520 8.94 2.75 16.98
C ARG A 520 7.83 2.31 16.06
N GLU A 521 6.70 3.00 16.16
CA GLU A 521 5.70 2.96 15.10
C GLU A 521 6.09 3.83 13.91
N GLU A 522 5.35 3.63 12.83
CA GLU A 522 5.42 4.47 11.66
C GLU A 522 4.75 5.83 11.96
N PRO A 523 5.46 6.97 11.82
CA PRO A 523 4.88 8.31 12.00
C PRO A 523 3.58 8.53 11.22
N HIS A 524 2.64 9.22 11.87
CA HIS A 524 1.32 9.47 11.28
C HIS A 524 0.74 10.86 11.53
N LEU A 525 -0.20 11.26 10.68
CA LEU A 525 -1.05 12.42 10.95
C LEU A 525 -2.03 12.07 12.06
N PRO A 526 -2.14 12.91 13.09
CA PRO A 526 -3.07 12.63 14.19
C PRO A 526 -4.52 12.81 13.73
N GLY A 527 -5.46 12.41 14.60
CA GLY A 527 -6.88 12.37 14.23
C GLY A 527 -7.18 11.20 13.30
N ASP A 528 -6.62 10.03 13.63
CA ASP A 528 -6.92 8.76 12.97
C ASP A 528 -6.53 8.77 11.47
N TRP A 529 -5.35 9.36 11.19
CA TRP A 529 -4.70 9.51 9.87
C TRP A 529 -5.31 10.55 8.93
N LEU A 530 -6.34 11.27 9.36
CA LEU A 530 -7.20 12.05 8.48
C LEU A 530 -7.38 13.52 8.84
N LEU A 531 -6.93 13.97 10.03
CA LEU A 531 -7.18 15.33 10.50
C LEU A 531 -5.87 16.10 10.79
N PRO A 532 -5.35 16.82 9.79
CA PRO A 532 -4.21 17.74 9.91
C PRO A 532 -4.33 18.66 11.13
N THR A 533 -3.22 18.89 11.85
CA THR A 533 -3.25 19.66 13.11
C THR A 533 -3.67 21.12 12.93
N TYR A 534 -3.43 21.71 11.76
CA TYR A 534 -3.87 23.08 11.48
C TYR A 534 -5.40 23.22 11.37
N LEU A 535 -6.12 22.10 11.18
CA LEU A 535 -7.59 22.06 11.14
C LEU A 535 -8.21 21.78 12.51
N TRP A 536 -7.41 21.62 13.57
CA TRP A 536 -7.93 21.25 14.88
C TRP A 536 -8.72 22.39 15.51
N PRO A 537 -10.02 22.19 15.80
CA PRO A 537 -10.82 23.21 16.43
C PRO A 537 -10.32 23.50 17.85
N VAL A 538 -10.06 24.77 18.15
CA VAL A 538 -9.61 25.20 19.47
C VAL A 538 -10.61 24.74 20.53
N GLY A 539 -10.11 24.13 21.60
CA GLY A 539 -10.95 23.71 22.71
C GLY A 539 -11.56 22.31 22.60
N LYS A 540 -11.69 21.74 21.39
CA LYS A 540 -12.21 20.37 21.18
C LYS A 540 -11.14 19.32 21.46
N ILE A 541 -11.56 18.11 21.77
CA ILE A 541 -10.68 16.96 21.95
C ILE A 541 -10.67 16.13 20.67
N ILE A 542 -9.48 15.83 20.17
CA ILE A 542 -9.23 15.03 18.97
C ILE A 542 -8.77 13.65 19.40
N GLN A 543 -9.52 12.62 19.02
CA GLN A 543 -9.17 11.23 19.21
C GLN A 543 -8.28 10.76 18.07
N ASP A 544 -7.20 10.11 18.42
CA ASP A 544 -6.20 9.61 17.48
C ASP A 544 -5.89 8.15 17.82
N LYS A 545 -6.04 7.24 16.87
CA LYS A 545 -5.80 5.81 17.08
C LYS A 545 -4.52 5.40 16.39
N GLN A 546 -3.68 4.69 17.12
CA GLN A 546 -2.43 4.18 16.59
C GLN A 546 -2.28 2.71 16.97
N ASN A 547 -2.11 1.85 15.96
CA ASN A 547 -1.67 0.48 16.21
C ASN A 547 -0.18 0.52 16.49
N LEU A 548 0.27 -0.07 17.57
CA LEU A 548 1.68 -0.23 17.90
C LEU A 548 2.11 -1.66 17.68
N ARG A 549 3.06 -1.87 16.76
CA ARG A 549 3.70 -3.16 16.55
C ARG A 549 5.05 -3.25 17.25
N MET A 550 5.21 -4.26 18.09
CA MET A 550 6.46 -4.61 18.76
C MET A 550 6.99 -5.91 18.19
N VAL A 551 8.26 -5.98 17.80
CA VAL A 551 8.92 -7.24 17.41
C VAL A 551 10.03 -7.53 18.41
N PHE A 552 9.98 -8.69 19.06
CA PHE A 552 10.98 -9.12 20.03
C PHE A 552 11.95 -10.11 19.39
N GLY A 553 13.26 -10.00 19.71
CA GLY A 553 14.26 -10.97 19.27
C GLY A 553 14.10 -12.31 19.98
N ASP A 554 14.19 -12.30 21.30
CA ASP A 554 13.80 -13.38 22.22
C ASP A 554 12.94 -12.71 23.30
N THR A 555 11.72 -13.17 23.54
CA THR A 555 10.80 -12.45 24.44
C THR A 555 11.06 -12.83 25.90
N PRO A 556 11.68 -11.98 26.74
CA PRO A 556 11.61 -12.18 28.19
C PRO A 556 10.15 -12.01 28.65
N ALA A 557 9.81 -12.54 29.82
CA ALA A 557 8.54 -12.19 30.46
C ALA A 557 8.50 -10.67 30.66
N LEU A 558 7.61 -9.98 29.94
CA LEU A 558 7.44 -8.54 30.02
C LEU A 558 6.57 -8.21 31.23
N ASP A 559 7.04 -7.29 32.08
CA ASP A 559 6.19 -6.74 33.13
C ASP A 559 5.19 -5.73 32.53
N GLY A 560 5.62 -4.94 31.56
CA GLY A 560 4.77 -3.94 30.91
C GLY A 560 5.51 -3.15 29.84
N ILE A 561 4.89 -2.06 29.39
CA ILE A 561 5.40 -1.19 28.32
C ILE A 561 5.17 0.26 28.73
N ALA A 562 6.20 1.08 28.61
CA ALA A 562 6.11 2.53 28.72
C ALA A 562 6.02 3.15 27.32
N PHE A 563 5.20 4.19 27.16
CA PHE A 563 4.99 4.88 25.89
C PHE A 563 5.53 6.31 26.00
N PHE A 564 5.96 6.89 24.90
CA PHE A 564 6.52 8.23 24.82
C PHE A 564 6.00 8.85 23.54
N ALA A 565 5.36 10.02 23.61
CA ALA A 565 4.86 10.72 22.42
C ALA A 565 5.70 11.96 22.12
N GLY A 566 6.00 12.17 20.84
CA GLY A 566 6.65 13.36 20.32
C GLY A 566 5.89 13.96 19.14
N LEU A 567 6.10 15.25 18.91
CA LEU A 567 5.56 15.98 17.76
C LEU A 567 6.71 16.51 16.92
N ARG A 568 6.67 16.21 15.62
CA ARG A 568 7.55 16.81 14.61
C ARG A 568 6.73 17.65 13.67
N GLU A 569 7.23 18.83 13.36
CA GLU A 569 6.63 19.63 12.30
C GLU A 569 6.81 18.92 10.96
N PHE A 570 5.80 18.94 10.12
CA PHE A 570 5.81 18.30 8.81
C PHE A 570 5.48 19.31 7.72
N ASN A 571 6.37 19.45 6.74
CA ASN A 571 6.29 20.48 5.70
C ASN A 571 5.75 19.97 4.35
N GLY A 572 5.13 18.78 4.32
CA GLY A 572 4.60 18.18 3.09
C GLY A 572 5.54 17.17 2.42
N ILE A 573 6.84 17.22 2.68
CA ILE A 573 7.84 16.34 2.03
C ILE A 573 8.71 15.62 3.06
N ARG A 574 9.11 16.31 4.13
CA ARG A 574 10.01 15.77 5.17
C ARG A 574 9.57 16.22 6.55
N GLU A 575 9.83 15.36 7.52
CA GLU A 575 9.69 15.70 8.93
C GLU A 575 10.84 16.64 9.34
N GLY A 576 10.48 17.78 9.94
CA GLY A 576 11.39 18.75 10.55
C GLY A 576 11.95 18.27 11.90
N ALA A 577 12.54 19.17 12.68
CA ALA A 577 13.00 18.82 14.02
C ALA A 577 11.80 18.49 14.94
N TYR A 578 12.05 17.70 15.99
CA TYR A 578 11.10 17.60 17.09
C TYR A 578 10.90 18.99 17.70
N LEU A 579 9.65 19.34 18.00
CA LEU A 579 9.35 20.57 18.73
C LEU A 579 10.09 20.60 20.07
N GLU A 580 10.15 19.44 20.73
CA GLU A 580 10.87 19.22 21.98
C GLU A 580 11.33 17.74 22.02
N PRO A 581 12.44 17.37 22.69
CA PRO A 581 12.93 15.99 22.71
C PRO A 581 11.86 14.99 23.19
N VAL A 582 11.69 13.88 22.47
CA VAL A 582 10.69 12.82 22.79
C VAL A 582 10.82 12.31 24.23
N HIS A 583 12.04 12.32 24.78
CA HIS A 583 12.33 11.86 26.13
C HIS A 583 12.15 12.94 27.21
N ALA A 584 12.05 14.23 26.83
CA ALA A 584 11.89 15.35 27.76
C ALA A 584 10.43 15.55 28.23
N LYS A 585 9.46 15.10 27.42
CA LYS A 585 8.02 15.08 27.72
C LYS A 585 7.39 13.72 27.51
N GLY A 586 8.18 12.67 27.70
CA GLY A 586 7.68 11.30 27.73
C GLY A 586 6.49 11.22 28.64
N ILE A 587 5.30 11.01 28.09
CA ILE A 587 4.15 10.68 28.92
C ILE A 587 4.47 9.30 29.45
N GLU A 588 5.10 9.22 30.62
CA GLU A 588 5.10 7.99 31.39
C GLU A 588 3.64 7.73 31.74
N LEU A 589 2.88 7.12 30.82
CA LEU A 589 1.42 7.00 30.85
C LEU A 589 0.96 6.42 32.20
N LEU A 590 1.86 5.76 32.91
CA LEU A 590 1.54 4.87 34.00
C LEU A 590 2.15 5.21 35.35
N LYS A 591 2.97 6.26 35.58
CA LYS A 591 3.63 6.50 36.89
C LYS A 591 4.13 5.19 37.56
N GLY A 592 4.77 4.30 36.79
CA GLY A 592 5.21 2.99 37.29
C GLY A 592 4.13 1.94 37.62
N LYS A 593 2.89 2.04 37.12
CA LYS A 593 1.86 0.99 37.25
C LYS A 593 1.72 0.17 35.97
N LEU A 594 2.16 -1.09 36.02
CA LEU A 594 1.94 -2.14 35.03
C LEU A 594 0.64 -1.96 34.21
N VAL A 595 0.74 -1.94 32.88
CA VAL A 595 -0.35 -2.49 32.05
C VAL A 595 -0.06 -3.98 31.94
N SER A 596 -0.78 -4.79 32.72
CA SER A 596 -0.79 -6.22 32.50
C SER A 596 -1.30 -6.47 31.07
N LEU A 597 -0.51 -7.14 30.24
CA LEU A 597 -0.90 -7.49 28.85
C LEU A 597 -2.08 -8.48 28.78
N GLY A 598 -2.69 -8.83 29.92
CA GLY A 598 -3.69 -9.88 30.03
C GLY A 598 -3.04 -11.24 29.80
N SER A 599 -3.20 -12.17 30.75
CA SER A 599 -2.59 -13.50 30.66
C SER A 599 -3.30 -14.46 29.69
N ARG A 600 -3.97 -13.95 28.65
CA ARG A 600 -4.63 -14.79 27.65
C ARG A 600 -4.47 -14.19 26.26
N PRO A 601 -3.62 -14.78 25.40
CA PRO A 601 -3.73 -14.59 23.96
C PRO A 601 -5.19 -14.79 23.56
N LEU A 602 -5.70 -14.01 22.61
CA LEU A 602 -6.90 -14.47 21.90
C LEU A 602 -6.55 -15.83 21.29
N ALA A 603 -7.21 -16.87 21.80
CA ALA A 603 -7.14 -18.19 21.22
C ALA A 603 -7.57 -18.10 19.75
N LYS A 604 -7.20 -19.09 18.94
CA LYS A 604 -7.73 -19.29 17.57
C LYS A 604 -9.26 -19.25 17.46
N ASN A 605 -9.97 -19.21 18.60
CA ASN A 605 -11.43 -19.15 18.74
C ASN A 605 -11.93 -17.72 19.09
N ALA A 606 -11.27 -16.67 18.59
CA ALA A 606 -11.78 -15.30 18.72
C ALA A 606 -13.22 -15.22 18.19
N THR A 607 -14.04 -14.35 18.80
CA THR A 607 -15.43 -14.09 18.38
C THR A 607 -15.52 -13.99 16.85
N PRO A 608 -16.36 -14.78 16.18
CA PRO A 608 -16.44 -14.78 14.73
C PRO A 608 -16.64 -13.36 14.18
N PRO A 609 -16.01 -13.00 13.04
CA PRO A 609 -16.20 -11.73 12.35
C PRO A 609 -17.64 -11.22 12.33
N ARG A 610 -18.56 -12.13 12.05
CA ARG A 610 -20.00 -11.89 11.98
C ARG A 610 -20.60 -11.42 13.31
N GLU A 611 -20.19 -12.02 14.42
CA GLU A 611 -20.72 -11.68 15.75
C GLU A 611 -20.12 -10.35 16.25
N ILE A 612 -18.87 -10.03 15.91
CA ILE A 612 -18.28 -8.70 16.18
C ILE A 612 -19.04 -7.62 15.39
N TYR A 613 -19.28 -7.85 14.11
CA TYR A 613 -20.05 -6.95 13.26
C TYR A 613 -21.50 -6.78 13.76
N GLN A 614 -22.19 -7.87 14.12
CA GLN A 614 -23.54 -7.82 14.69
C GLN A 614 -23.59 -7.02 16.00
N LYS A 615 -22.67 -7.29 16.95
CA LYS A 615 -22.60 -6.51 18.19
C LYS A 615 -22.28 -5.03 17.95
N TRP A 616 -21.36 -4.74 17.03
CA TRP A 616 -21.04 -3.36 16.65
C TRP A 616 -22.27 -2.65 16.07
N ARG A 617 -23.00 -3.32 15.16
CA ARG A 617 -24.20 -2.82 14.50
C ARG A 617 -25.34 -2.60 15.48
N GLU A 618 -25.60 -3.57 16.36
CA GLU A 618 -26.60 -3.51 17.43
C GLU A 618 -26.32 -2.36 18.41
N ASN A 619 -25.07 -2.21 18.84
CA ASN A 619 -24.65 -1.15 19.75
C ASN A 619 -24.81 0.26 19.16
N ARG A 620 -24.69 0.41 17.84
CA ARG A 620 -24.82 1.70 17.15
C ARG A 620 -26.19 1.94 16.51
N LYS A 621 -27.10 0.97 16.58
CA LYS A 621 -28.43 0.99 15.93
C LYS A 621 -28.34 1.34 14.43
N ILE A 622 -27.29 0.89 13.77
CA ILE A 622 -27.08 1.17 12.35
C ILE A 622 -27.85 0.11 11.56
N GLU A 623 -28.94 0.50 10.92
CA GLU A 623 -29.48 -0.29 9.81
C GLU A 623 -28.54 -0.11 8.62
N LEU A 624 -28.26 -1.15 7.84
CA LEU A 624 -27.59 -1.01 6.56
C LEU A 624 -28.63 -1.39 5.53
N SER A 625 -29.35 -0.42 4.99
CA SER A 625 -30.25 -0.62 3.86
C SER A 625 -29.50 -0.29 2.57
N ARG A 626 -29.94 -0.91 1.46
CA ARG A 626 -29.46 -0.57 0.10
C ARG A 626 -29.67 0.92 -0.25
N GLU A 627 -30.55 1.60 0.48
CA GLU A 627 -30.78 3.05 0.42
C GLU A 627 -30.78 3.60 1.86
N GLN A 628 -29.77 4.37 2.27
CA GLN A 628 -29.73 5.03 3.58
C GLN A 628 -29.54 6.55 3.49
N PRO A 629 -30.21 7.33 4.35
CA PRO A 629 -29.97 8.77 4.44
C PRO A 629 -28.77 9.07 5.36
N PHE A 630 -27.75 9.75 4.84
CA PHE A 630 -26.63 10.29 5.62
C PHE A 630 -26.80 11.78 5.91
N GLY A 631 -26.54 12.19 7.16
CA GLY A 631 -26.62 13.58 7.57
C GLY A 631 -26.11 13.81 8.99
N ALA A 632 -24.79 13.93 9.16
CA ALA A 632 -24.23 14.86 10.14
C ALA A 632 -23.86 16.13 9.38
N PRO A 633 -24.13 17.34 9.90
CA PRO A 633 -23.72 18.56 9.23
C PRO A 633 -22.19 18.53 9.01
N PRO A 634 -21.70 18.90 7.82
CA PRO A 634 -20.27 18.92 7.56
C PRO A 634 -19.59 19.87 8.55
N LEU A 635 -18.43 19.46 9.07
CA LEU A 635 -17.41 20.45 9.38
C LEU A 635 -16.92 20.94 8.03
N ASP A 636 -17.09 22.24 7.77
CA ASP A 636 -16.53 22.88 6.58
C ASP A 636 -15.01 22.70 6.60
N TRP A 637 -14.54 21.67 5.90
CA TRP A 637 -13.17 21.63 5.42
C TRP A 637 -12.96 22.87 4.56
N PRO A 638 -11.78 23.53 4.62
CA PRO A 638 -11.49 24.63 3.72
C PRO A 638 -11.80 24.19 2.28
N PRO A 639 -12.53 25.00 1.47
CA PRO A 639 -12.91 24.64 0.10
C PRO A 639 -11.72 24.35 -0.83
N THR A 640 -10.49 24.54 -0.35
CA THR A 640 -9.25 24.21 -1.05
C THR A 640 -8.85 22.73 -1.00
N TYR A 641 -9.64 21.85 -0.38
CA TYR A 641 -9.21 20.46 -0.10
C TYR A 641 -10.25 19.35 -0.36
N GLY A 642 -11.38 19.69 -0.93
CA GLY A 642 -12.26 18.74 -1.59
C GLY A 642 -12.61 19.33 -2.93
N GLY A 643 -12.26 18.64 -4.02
CA GLY A 643 -12.75 19.00 -5.34
C GLY A 643 -14.28 19.20 -5.33
N ASN A 644 -14.73 20.05 -6.24
CA ASN A 644 -16.12 20.47 -6.42
C ASN A 644 -17.10 19.28 -6.40
#